data_AF-A0A971HUL3-F1
#
_entry.id   AF-A0A971HUL3-F1
#
_cell.length_a   1.000
_cell.length_b   1.000
_cell.length_c   1.000
_cell.angle_alpha   90.00
_cell.angle_beta   90.00
_cell.angle_gamma   90.00
#
_symmetry.space_group_name_H-M   'P 1'
#
loop_
_entity.id
_entity.type
_entity.pdbx_description
1 polymer ?
#
loop_
_entity_poly.entity_id
_entity_poly.type
_entity_poly.pdbx_seq_one_letter_code
_entity_poly.pdbx_strand_id
1 'polypeptide(L)'
;MHILPEILAPAGGTDSFLAAIAAGADAIYCGLKNFSARMEADNFSLSELQSLTKLAHDHNVRVHIAINNLLKTSELAQAGRLVDRLTREIRPDALIVQDLGLVAVARQVGFAGELHLSTLANAGMRTGLKEVSNLGIHRLVLPRELTIDEIKLIAAACPTDLGLEVFIHGALCYAVSGRCYWSSYLGGKSGLRGRCVQPCRRVYRQKKNGSFFSCDDLSLDVLVRPLHKVDNVVSWKIEGRKKGPHYVYHTVKAYQLLRDAGDDPGQRKIALDLLAMALGRPGSHYNFLGHRPTNPLVDREQTGSGRLVAKVQGGRKAYLVPREALQNGDLLRVGYEGQASHQMVKIRRNIPKAGRMDLSHLKLLPAQGTPVFLVDRRDRQLQILVDGLRQKLQPSASLRPSSFVPTLPRAVKLRGKMREMDVWRILPSRLGNQSEQALWLTPGVERKVSKHVFKRIWWWLPPVIWPEEEKIWAGCLANMIRLGARQFVLNAPWQKGLFDAAKPCTLWAGPMCNVANPLALNELVRMGFQGAFISAELDAENILELPGLSPLPLGIVAKGLYPLCVSRIFSSELREGESIQSPKGETMWTRKYDQLFWTFPGWGLDLSSQWDRLVQAGYAMITRLHEPVPSKVTLKERPGLWNWDLRLL
;
A
#
# COMPACT_ATOMS: atom_id res chain seq x y z
N MET A 1 25.94 -1.63 18.07
CA MET A 1 26.57 -0.61 17.19
C MET A 1 25.43 0.14 16.55
N HIS A 2 25.38 1.47 16.68
CA HIS A 2 24.31 2.26 16.08
C HIS A 2 24.45 2.20 14.55
N ILE A 3 23.46 1.66 13.85
CA ILE A 3 23.49 1.53 12.38
C ILE A 3 23.10 2.88 11.80
N LEU A 4 23.90 3.42 10.87
CA LEU A 4 23.51 4.59 10.09
C LEU A 4 22.49 4.15 9.02
N PRO A 5 21.24 4.61 9.07
CA PRO A 5 20.20 4.13 8.16
C PRO A 5 20.40 4.67 6.74
N GLU A 6 20.21 3.81 5.74
CA GLU A 6 20.31 4.19 4.32
C GLU A 6 19.20 5.15 3.91
N ILE A 7 19.51 6.18 3.12
CA ILE A 7 18.52 6.99 2.41
C ILE A 7 18.11 6.26 1.13
N LEU A 8 16.90 5.69 1.14
CA LEU A 8 16.34 4.96 0.00
C LEU A 8 15.45 5.87 -0.85
N ALA A 9 15.94 6.23 -2.02
CA ALA A 9 15.32 7.16 -2.96
C ALA A 9 14.38 6.48 -3.97
N PRO A 10 13.22 7.06 -4.29
CA PRO A 10 12.36 6.57 -5.35
C PRO A 10 12.85 7.05 -6.72
N ALA A 11 12.82 6.18 -7.72
CA ALA A 11 12.98 6.57 -9.13
C ALA A 11 11.80 6.08 -9.97
N GLY A 12 11.14 7.03 -10.67
CA GLY A 12 10.05 6.76 -11.62
C GLY A 12 10.49 6.73 -13.09
N GLY A 13 11.72 7.16 -13.37
CA GLY A 13 12.36 7.21 -14.67
C GLY A 13 13.82 7.65 -14.55
N THR A 14 14.56 7.65 -15.65
CA THR A 14 16.01 7.89 -15.72
C THR A 14 16.45 9.17 -15.00
N ASP A 15 15.77 10.29 -15.24
CA ASP A 15 16.15 11.58 -14.62
C ASP A 15 16.04 11.55 -13.10
N SER A 16 14.99 10.93 -12.58
CA SER A 16 14.82 10.77 -11.13
C SER A 16 15.88 9.84 -10.54
N PHE A 17 16.30 8.81 -11.28
CA PHE A 17 17.38 7.91 -10.87
C PHE A 17 18.72 8.65 -10.78
N LEU A 18 19.08 9.40 -11.83
CA LEU A 18 20.31 10.20 -11.85
C LEU A 18 20.27 11.32 -10.80
N ALA A 19 19.11 11.94 -10.58
CA ALA A 19 18.92 12.93 -9.52
C ALA A 19 19.12 12.34 -8.11
N ALA A 20 18.74 11.08 -7.88
CA ALA A 20 19.00 10.39 -6.62
C ALA A 20 20.50 10.16 -6.38
N ILE A 21 21.24 9.72 -7.41
CA ILE A 21 22.71 9.61 -7.34
C ILE A 21 23.32 10.99 -7.04
N ALA A 22 22.93 12.02 -7.79
CA ALA A 22 23.45 13.38 -7.62
C ALA A 22 23.18 13.95 -6.22
N ALA A 23 22.06 13.58 -5.59
CA ALA A 23 21.71 13.99 -4.23
C ALA A 23 22.46 13.21 -3.14
N GLY A 24 23.11 12.09 -3.48
CA GLY A 24 23.84 11.23 -2.55
C GLY A 24 22.94 10.24 -1.81
N ALA A 25 21.98 9.63 -2.51
CA ALA A 25 21.24 8.47 -1.99
C ALA A 25 22.18 7.26 -1.80
N ASP A 26 22.00 6.49 -0.73
CA ASP A 26 22.75 5.23 -0.54
C ASP A 26 22.12 4.07 -1.32
N ALA A 27 20.80 4.16 -1.55
CA ALA A 27 20.07 3.18 -2.34
C ALA A 27 18.95 3.84 -3.14
N ILE A 28 18.62 3.23 -4.29
CA ILE A 28 17.54 3.66 -5.18
C ILE A 28 16.60 2.48 -5.40
N TYR A 29 15.30 2.70 -5.24
CA TYR A 29 14.29 1.72 -5.66
C TYR A 29 13.46 2.21 -6.83
N CYS A 30 13.24 1.29 -7.78
CA CYS A 30 12.48 1.56 -8.99
C CYS A 30 11.48 0.43 -9.29
N GLY A 31 10.45 0.78 -10.06
CA GLY A 31 9.47 -0.15 -10.59
C GLY A 31 9.75 -0.50 -12.04
N LEU A 32 9.31 -1.68 -12.45
CA LEU A 32 9.28 -2.09 -13.85
C LEU A 32 7.90 -1.80 -14.45
N LYS A 33 7.84 -1.79 -15.79
CA LYS A 33 6.59 -1.58 -16.55
C LYS A 33 5.50 -2.60 -16.19
N ASN A 34 5.90 -3.81 -15.80
CA ASN A 34 5.00 -4.88 -15.34
C ASN A 34 5.30 -5.26 -13.88
N PHE A 35 4.30 -5.78 -13.17
CA PHE A 35 4.40 -6.37 -11.82
C PHE A 35 4.86 -5.45 -10.68
N SER A 36 4.87 -4.13 -10.88
CA SER A 36 5.19 -3.16 -9.84
C SER A 36 3.95 -2.44 -9.35
N ALA A 37 3.89 -2.08 -8.07
CA ALA A 37 2.86 -1.16 -7.59
C ALA A 37 2.93 0.21 -8.30
N ARG A 38 3.93 0.47 -9.14
CA ARG A 38 4.17 1.72 -9.87
C ARG A 38 3.89 1.67 -11.37
N MET A 39 3.20 0.67 -11.93
CA MET A 39 3.05 0.47 -13.40
C MET A 39 2.60 1.70 -14.22
N GLU A 40 1.91 2.67 -13.59
CA GLU A 40 1.47 3.92 -14.25
C GLU A 40 2.56 5.01 -14.40
N ALA A 41 3.77 4.80 -13.87
CA ALA A 41 4.94 5.65 -14.16
C ALA A 41 5.59 5.23 -15.49
N ASP A 42 6.47 6.07 -16.07
CA ASP A 42 7.21 5.74 -17.29
C ASP A 42 7.90 4.36 -17.18
N ASN A 43 8.45 4.10 -15.97
CA ASN A 43 9.10 2.87 -15.51
C ASN A 43 10.23 2.38 -16.43
N PHE A 44 11.10 1.54 -15.87
CA PHE A 44 12.32 1.15 -16.57
C PHE A 44 12.09 -0.09 -17.44
N SER A 45 12.69 -0.07 -18.64
CA SER A 45 13.02 -1.29 -19.36
C SER A 45 14.24 -1.97 -18.73
N LEU A 46 14.42 -3.25 -19.00
CA LEU A 46 15.58 -3.99 -18.51
C LEU A 46 16.90 -3.44 -19.09
N SER A 47 16.90 -2.96 -20.32
CA SER A 47 18.09 -2.37 -20.96
C SER A 47 18.50 -1.07 -20.28
N GLU A 48 17.54 -0.20 -19.97
CA GLU A 48 17.81 1.03 -19.21
C GLU A 48 18.36 0.70 -17.81
N LEU A 49 17.78 -0.29 -17.11
CA LEU A 49 18.27 -0.70 -15.80
C LEU A 49 19.69 -1.23 -15.83
N GLN A 50 20.10 -1.93 -16.89
CA GLN A 50 21.45 -2.48 -16.96
C GLN A 50 22.51 -1.38 -16.85
N SER A 51 22.36 -0.32 -17.65
CA SER A 51 23.28 0.82 -17.64
C SER A 51 23.17 1.63 -16.34
N LEU A 52 21.96 1.82 -15.83
CA LEU A 52 21.70 2.57 -14.60
C LEU A 52 22.22 1.87 -13.35
N THR A 53 22.03 0.57 -13.24
CA THR A 53 22.53 -0.24 -12.12
C THR A 53 24.04 -0.22 -12.09
N LYS A 54 24.70 -0.39 -13.24
CA LYS A 54 26.16 -0.25 -13.32
C LYS A 54 26.63 1.13 -12.83
N LEU A 55 26.01 2.20 -13.32
CA LEU A 55 26.36 3.56 -12.90
C LEU A 55 26.13 3.76 -11.39
N ALA A 56 25.04 3.22 -10.85
CA ALA A 56 24.76 3.29 -9.41
C ALA A 56 25.86 2.59 -8.59
N HIS A 57 26.25 1.38 -8.99
CA HIS A 57 27.32 0.61 -8.33
C HIS A 57 28.68 1.32 -8.43
N ASP A 58 29.00 1.93 -9.58
CA ASP A 58 30.22 2.75 -9.76
C ASP A 58 30.23 3.97 -8.81
N HIS A 59 29.07 4.36 -8.28
CA HIS A 59 28.86 5.42 -7.29
C HIS A 59 28.57 4.90 -5.86
N ASN A 60 28.74 3.59 -5.60
CA ASN A 60 28.41 2.92 -4.33
C ASN A 60 26.94 3.05 -3.91
N VAL A 61 26.03 3.17 -4.87
CA VAL A 61 24.59 3.26 -4.66
C VAL A 61 23.93 1.92 -4.97
N ARG A 62 23.18 1.36 -4.03
CA ARG A 62 22.47 0.08 -4.19
C ARG A 62 21.19 0.26 -5.00
N VAL A 63 20.78 -0.77 -5.74
CA VAL A 63 19.59 -0.75 -6.59
C VAL A 63 18.60 -1.84 -6.20
N HIS A 64 17.40 -1.41 -5.78
CA HIS A 64 16.31 -2.30 -5.39
C HIS A 64 15.20 -2.28 -6.45
N ILE A 65 14.70 -3.44 -6.86
CA ILE A 65 13.61 -3.53 -7.86
C ILE A 65 12.31 -3.92 -7.17
N ALA A 66 11.29 -3.08 -7.32
CA ALA A 66 9.96 -3.34 -6.79
C ALA A 66 9.13 -4.21 -7.75
N ILE A 67 8.95 -5.48 -7.37
CA ILE A 67 8.04 -6.45 -8.00
C ILE A 67 6.94 -6.79 -6.98
N ASN A 68 6.30 -5.75 -6.46
CA ASN A 68 5.35 -5.83 -5.37
C ASN A 68 3.91 -5.73 -5.88
N ASN A 69 3.56 -6.48 -6.92
CA ASN A 69 2.17 -6.76 -7.28
C ASN A 69 1.74 -8.10 -6.69
N LEU A 70 0.43 -8.22 -6.40
CA LEU A 70 -0.19 -9.51 -6.18
C LEU A 70 -0.28 -10.28 -7.51
N LEU A 71 0.20 -11.53 -7.54
CA LEU A 71 0.31 -12.33 -8.76
C LEU A 71 -0.84 -13.32 -8.89
N LYS A 72 -1.42 -13.40 -10.08
CA LYS A 72 -2.32 -14.47 -10.51
C LYS A 72 -1.53 -15.73 -10.88
N THR A 73 -2.19 -16.88 -10.90
CA THR A 73 -1.58 -18.16 -11.31
C THR A 73 -0.93 -18.05 -12.69
N SER A 74 -1.64 -17.52 -13.68
CA SER A 74 -1.16 -17.37 -15.06
C SER A 74 0.04 -16.44 -15.23
N GLU A 75 0.32 -15.59 -14.23
CA GLU A 75 1.40 -14.62 -14.26
C GLU A 75 2.71 -15.15 -13.67
N LEU A 76 2.68 -16.26 -12.91
CA LEU A 76 3.84 -16.80 -12.20
C LEU A 76 5.02 -17.08 -13.13
N ALA A 77 4.76 -17.68 -14.30
CA ALA A 77 5.82 -17.99 -15.26
C ALA A 77 6.43 -16.71 -15.86
N GLN A 78 5.61 -15.70 -16.15
CA GLN A 78 6.10 -14.42 -16.66
C GLN A 78 6.93 -13.67 -15.60
N ALA A 79 6.47 -13.67 -14.35
CA ALA A 79 7.20 -13.08 -13.22
C ALA A 79 8.54 -13.81 -12.99
N GLY A 80 8.56 -15.15 -13.04
CA GLY A 80 9.79 -15.94 -12.92
C GLY A 80 10.81 -15.66 -14.01
N ARG A 81 10.37 -15.59 -15.28
CA ARG A 81 11.26 -15.17 -16.40
C ARG A 81 11.79 -13.75 -16.25
N LEU A 82 11.04 -12.87 -15.58
CA LEU A 82 11.49 -11.53 -15.28
C LEU A 82 12.57 -11.54 -14.18
N VAL A 83 12.34 -12.26 -13.08
CA VAL A 83 13.32 -12.40 -11.99
C VAL A 83 14.60 -13.08 -12.47
N ASP A 84 14.51 -14.10 -13.31
CA ASP A 84 15.69 -14.76 -13.92
C ASP A 84 16.53 -13.78 -14.74
N ARG A 85 15.90 -12.97 -15.61
CA ARG A 85 16.62 -11.96 -16.39
C ARG A 85 17.24 -10.88 -15.52
N LEU A 86 16.53 -10.41 -14.48
CA LEU A 86 17.09 -9.47 -13.50
C LEU A 86 18.33 -10.07 -12.83
N THR A 87 18.24 -11.34 -12.41
CA THR A 87 19.33 -12.05 -11.73
C THR A 87 20.56 -12.18 -12.62
N ARG A 88 20.39 -12.57 -13.88
CA ARG A 88 21.51 -12.83 -14.79
C ARG A 88 22.13 -11.57 -15.40
N GLU A 89 21.29 -10.60 -15.78
CA GLU A 89 21.70 -9.50 -16.66
C GLU A 89 21.83 -8.15 -15.96
N ILE A 90 21.14 -7.96 -14.82
CA ILE A 90 21.07 -6.66 -14.11
C ILE A 90 21.70 -6.72 -12.72
N ARG A 91 21.52 -7.84 -12.01
CA ARG A 91 22.01 -8.09 -10.64
C ARG A 91 21.65 -6.98 -9.65
N PRO A 92 20.34 -6.68 -9.45
CA PRO A 92 19.94 -5.73 -8.43
C PRO A 92 20.28 -6.27 -7.04
N ASP A 93 20.57 -5.36 -6.11
CA ASP A 93 20.92 -5.68 -4.72
C ASP A 93 19.73 -6.24 -3.93
N ALA A 94 18.50 -5.86 -4.29
CA ALA A 94 17.30 -6.36 -3.63
C ALA A 94 16.06 -6.41 -4.53
N LEU A 95 15.12 -7.29 -4.18
CA LEU A 95 13.75 -7.27 -4.70
C LEU A 95 12.77 -6.88 -3.58
N ILE A 96 11.92 -5.88 -3.85
CA ILE A 96 10.82 -5.51 -2.96
C ILE A 96 9.56 -6.25 -3.42
N VAL A 97 9.08 -7.18 -2.59
CA VAL A 97 8.00 -8.13 -2.91
C VAL A 97 6.84 -8.02 -1.91
N GLN A 98 5.63 -8.38 -2.32
CA GLN A 98 4.49 -8.54 -1.39
C GLN A 98 3.86 -9.93 -1.46
N ASP A 99 3.89 -10.55 -2.64
CA ASP A 99 3.25 -11.83 -2.90
C ASP A 99 4.16 -12.95 -2.40
N LEU A 100 3.64 -13.81 -1.52
CA LEU A 100 4.41 -14.93 -0.97
C LEU A 100 4.84 -15.91 -2.07
N GLY A 101 4.08 -16.04 -3.15
CA GLY A 101 4.44 -16.83 -4.30
C GLY A 101 5.66 -16.28 -5.03
N LEU A 102 5.86 -14.96 -5.05
CA LEU A 102 7.05 -14.36 -5.65
C LEU A 102 8.31 -14.62 -4.81
N VAL A 103 8.19 -14.74 -3.48
CA VAL A 103 9.30 -15.19 -2.61
C VAL A 103 9.73 -16.60 -3.03
N ALA A 104 8.77 -17.51 -3.24
CA ALA A 104 9.06 -18.86 -3.73
C ALA A 104 9.69 -18.86 -5.14
N VAL A 105 9.19 -18.02 -6.05
CA VAL A 105 9.77 -17.85 -7.40
C VAL A 105 11.21 -17.36 -7.33
N ALA A 106 11.50 -16.31 -6.55
CA ALA A 106 12.86 -15.78 -6.40
C ALA A 106 13.83 -16.84 -5.88
N ARG A 107 13.37 -17.67 -4.92
CA ARG A 107 14.13 -18.82 -4.41
C ARG A 107 14.40 -19.87 -5.49
N GLN A 108 13.39 -20.22 -6.30
CA GLN A 108 13.53 -21.18 -7.40
C GLN A 108 14.45 -20.69 -8.53
N VAL A 109 14.44 -19.39 -8.81
CA VAL A 109 15.36 -18.76 -9.79
C VAL A 109 16.80 -18.75 -9.28
N GLY A 110 17.02 -18.78 -7.97
CA GLY A 110 18.35 -18.59 -7.38
C GLY A 110 18.75 -17.10 -7.32
N PHE A 111 17.80 -16.21 -7.06
CA PHE A 111 18.10 -14.80 -6.84
C PHE A 111 19.00 -14.65 -5.59
N ALA A 112 20.19 -14.08 -5.78
CA ALA A 112 21.22 -14.00 -4.74
C ALA A 112 21.15 -12.71 -3.88
N GLY A 113 20.40 -11.70 -4.31
CA GLY A 113 20.25 -10.44 -3.56
C GLY A 113 19.25 -10.54 -2.41
N GLU A 114 19.03 -9.42 -1.72
CA GLU A 114 18.12 -9.34 -0.58
C GLU A 114 16.64 -9.40 -1.02
N LEU A 115 15.80 -10.05 -0.22
CA LEU A 115 14.34 -9.98 -0.37
C LEU A 115 13.76 -9.04 0.69
N HIS A 116 13.07 -7.99 0.23
CA HIS A 116 12.44 -6.99 1.08
C HIS A 116 10.92 -7.15 1.05
N LEU A 117 10.30 -7.33 2.21
CA LEU A 117 8.86 -7.47 2.32
C LEU A 117 8.20 -6.09 2.33
N SER A 118 7.49 -5.79 1.25
CA SER A 118 6.79 -4.54 1.03
C SER A 118 5.74 -4.28 2.11
N THR A 119 5.54 -3.00 2.44
CA THR A 119 4.45 -2.52 3.31
C THR A 119 3.04 -3.00 2.88
N LEU A 120 2.86 -3.38 1.61
CA LEU A 120 1.61 -3.97 1.10
C LEU A 120 1.29 -5.35 1.70
N ALA A 121 2.29 -6.05 2.24
CA ALA A 121 2.10 -7.30 2.97
C ALA A 121 1.48 -7.09 4.37
N ASN A 122 1.43 -5.84 4.85
CA ASN A 122 0.91 -5.46 6.17
C ASN A 122 1.56 -6.26 7.33
N ALA A 123 2.86 -6.50 7.23
CA ALA A 123 3.66 -7.05 8.31
C ALA A 123 4.12 -5.92 9.22
N GLY A 124 3.86 -6.04 10.51
CA GLY A 124 4.22 -5.02 11.50
C GLY A 124 3.90 -5.43 12.93
N MET A 125 3.76 -6.72 13.22
CA MET A 125 3.56 -7.25 14.57
C MET A 125 4.87 -7.83 15.07
N ARG A 126 5.24 -7.59 16.33
CA ARG A 126 6.45 -8.17 16.94
C ARG A 126 6.44 -9.69 16.90
N THR A 127 5.31 -10.28 17.29
CA THR A 127 5.15 -11.74 17.33
C THR A 127 5.25 -12.37 15.94
N GLY A 128 4.96 -11.62 14.88
CA GLY A 128 5.03 -12.08 13.49
C GLY A 128 6.42 -12.02 12.85
N LEU A 129 7.42 -11.38 13.48
CA LEU A 129 8.74 -11.17 12.85
C LEU A 129 9.49 -12.48 12.58
N LYS A 130 9.31 -13.49 13.43
CA LYS A 130 9.89 -14.82 13.20
C LYS A 130 9.36 -15.46 11.93
N GLU A 131 8.06 -15.33 11.66
CA GLU A 131 7.45 -15.85 10.44
C GLU A 131 7.95 -15.08 9.20
N VAL A 132 8.23 -13.78 9.33
CA VAL A 132 8.85 -12.98 8.25
C VAL A 132 10.30 -13.46 7.97
N SER A 133 11.14 -13.62 8.99
CA SER A 133 12.51 -14.11 8.84
C SER A 133 12.55 -15.53 8.26
N ASN A 134 11.69 -16.45 8.70
CA ASN A 134 11.59 -17.82 8.18
C ASN A 134 11.30 -17.90 6.66
N LEU A 135 10.74 -16.85 6.05
CA LEU A 135 10.51 -16.80 4.61
C LEU A 135 11.78 -16.47 3.80
N GLY A 136 12.87 -16.06 4.46
CA GLY A 136 14.10 -15.56 3.84
C GLY A 136 14.03 -14.06 3.52
N ILE A 137 13.21 -13.31 4.26
CA ILE A 137 13.13 -11.85 4.13
C ILE A 137 14.27 -11.22 4.92
N HIS A 138 15.02 -10.33 4.26
CA HIS A 138 16.16 -9.62 4.83
C HIS A 138 15.76 -8.24 5.35
N ARG A 139 14.68 -7.66 4.83
CA ARG A 139 14.18 -6.35 5.24
C ARG A 139 12.66 -6.28 5.27
N LEU A 140 12.10 -5.75 6.35
CA LEU A 140 10.67 -5.50 6.49
C LEU A 140 10.37 -4.00 6.33
N VAL A 141 9.58 -3.65 5.30
CA VAL A 141 9.11 -2.28 5.09
C VAL A 141 7.87 -2.03 5.94
N LEU A 142 8.02 -1.24 7.00
CA LEU A 142 6.96 -1.03 7.98
C LEU A 142 5.80 -0.18 7.44
N PRO A 143 4.56 -0.45 7.90
CA PRO A 143 3.40 0.41 7.63
C PRO A 143 3.62 1.85 8.11
N ARG A 144 3.14 2.82 7.32
CA ARG A 144 3.25 4.28 7.57
C ARG A 144 2.36 4.76 8.72
N GLU A 145 1.47 3.89 9.18
CA GLU A 145 0.45 4.14 10.20
C GLU A 145 0.96 3.89 11.64
N LEU A 146 2.19 3.38 11.79
CA LEU A 146 2.81 3.06 13.06
C LEU A 146 3.36 4.30 13.78
N THR A 147 3.28 4.29 15.10
CA THR A 147 3.94 5.26 15.97
C THR A 147 5.42 4.91 16.16
N ILE A 148 6.24 5.85 16.62
CA ILE A 148 7.63 5.57 16.96
C ILE A 148 7.77 4.53 18.08
N ASP A 149 6.85 4.51 19.03
CA ASP A 149 6.89 3.54 20.15
C ASP A 149 6.53 2.14 19.67
N GLU A 150 5.60 2.02 18.73
CA GLU A 150 5.32 0.77 18.01
C GLU A 150 6.53 0.32 17.18
N ILE A 151 7.22 1.22 16.50
CA ILE A 151 8.45 0.91 15.75
C ILE A 151 9.55 0.42 16.70
N LYS A 152 9.75 1.05 17.87
CA LYS A 152 10.70 0.60 18.89
C LYS A 152 10.37 -0.79 19.42
N LEU A 153 9.08 -1.07 19.64
CA LEU A 153 8.60 -2.37 20.06
C LEU A 153 8.97 -3.45 19.02
N ILE A 154 8.76 -3.17 17.74
CA ILE A 154 9.15 -4.06 16.62
C ILE A 154 10.67 -4.23 16.56
N ALA A 155 11.42 -3.13 16.60
CA ALA A 155 12.88 -3.10 16.58
C ALA A 155 13.50 -3.97 17.68
N ALA A 156 12.99 -3.88 18.91
CA ALA A 156 13.47 -4.67 20.04
C ALA A 156 13.20 -6.18 19.89
N ALA A 157 12.21 -6.56 19.08
CA ALA A 157 11.87 -7.96 18.80
C ALA A 157 12.46 -8.46 17.48
N CYS A 158 13.23 -7.64 16.77
CA CYS A 158 13.71 -7.95 15.42
C CYS A 158 14.80 -9.04 15.46
N PRO A 159 14.66 -10.13 14.69
CA PRO A 159 15.73 -11.11 14.49
C PRO A 159 17.01 -10.45 13.94
N THR A 160 18.18 -11.04 14.23
CA THR A 160 19.48 -10.48 13.85
C THR A 160 19.72 -10.41 12.34
N ASP A 161 19.02 -11.23 11.57
CA ASP A 161 19.06 -11.33 10.11
C ASP A 161 17.99 -10.47 9.40
N LEU A 162 17.18 -9.71 10.16
CA LEU A 162 16.09 -8.89 9.64
C LEU A 162 16.33 -7.41 9.94
N GLY A 163 16.39 -6.58 8.89
CA GLY A 163 16.39 -5.12 9.00
C GLY A 163 15.00 -4.51 8.88
N LEU A 164 14.79 -3.33 9.47
CA LEU A 164 13.56 -2.55 9.35
C LEU A 164 13.76 -1.35 8.43
N GLU A 165 12.78 -1.11 7.57
CA GLU A 165 12.71 0.05 6.67
C GLU A 165 11.48 0.90 7.00
N VAL A 166 11.70 2.19 7.23
CA VAL A 166 10.64 3.13 7.67
C VAL A 166 10.48 4.24 6.64
N PHE A 167 9.24 4.52 6.24
CA PHE A 167 8.95 5.69 5.43
C PHE A 167 9.12 6.97 6.24
N ILE A 168 9.88 7.92 5.70
CA ILE A 168 10.17 9.20 6.34
C ILE A 168 9.49 10.39 5.64
N HIS A 169 9.08 10.21 4.38
CA HIS A 169 8.52 11.31 3.57
C HIS A 169 7.64 10.81 2.42
N GLY A 170 6.66 11.63 2.02
CA GLY A 170 5.86 11.45 0.80
C GLY A 170 4.41 11.03 1.07
N ALA A 171 3.65 10.71 0.02
CA ALA A 171 2.19 10.63 0.10
C ALA A 171 1.68 9.58 1.13
N LEU A 172 0.75 9.97 2.01
CA LEU A 172 0.02 9.04 2.88
C LEU A 172 -1.20 8.43 2.16
N CYS A 173 -1.47 7.18 2.48
CA CYS A 173 -2.73 6.52 2.14
C CYS A 173 -3.75 6.75 3.27
N TYR A 174 -5.04 6.76 2.92
CA TYR A 174 -6.11 6.76 3.92
C TYR A 174 -6.28 5.38 4.56
N ALA A 175 -6.32 4.37 3.70
CA ALA A 175 -6.41 2.98 4.11
C ALA A 175 -5.06 2.48 4.65
N VAL A 176 -5.14 1.56 5.61
CA VAL A 176 -3.98 0.81 6.08
C VAL A 176 -3.33 0.08 4.89
N SER A 177 -2.01 0.17 4.81
CA SER A 177 -1.19 -0.49 3.78
C SER A 177 -1.57 -1.96 3.62
N GLY A 178 -1.85 -2.39 2.39
CA GLY A 178 -2.28 -3.77 2.08
C GLY A 178 -3.76 -4.08 2.36
N ARG A 179 -4.58 -3.12 2.79
CA ARG A 179 -6.00 -3.31 3.17
C ARG A 179 -6.94 -2.34 2.44
N CYS A 180 -6.68 -2.07 1.16
CA CYS A 180 -7.48 -1.17 0.33
C CYS A 180 -7.92 -1.82 -0.98
N TYR A 181 -9.22 -2.06 -1.10
CA TYR A 181 -9.90 -2.64 -2.26
C TYR A 181 -10.75 -1.61 -3.00
N TRP A 182 -10.78 -0.37 -2.49
CA TRP A 182 -11.67 0.70 -2.91
C TRP A 182 -11.64 0.95 -4.42
N SER A 183 -10.43 1.01 -5.00
CA SER A 183 -10.25 1.23 -6.43
C SER A 183 -10.73 0.05 -7.27
N SER A 184 -10.58 -1.19 -6.79
CA SER A 184 -11.11 -2.37 -7.47
C SER A 184 -12.62 -2.46 -7.36
N TYR A 185 -13.19 -2.13 -6.21
CA TYR A 185 -14.63 -2.18 -5.99
C TYR A 185 -15.39 -1.25 -6.95
N LEU A 186 -14.84 -0.05 -7.18
CA LEU A 186 -15.46 0.97 -8.02
C LEU A 186 -15.20 0.80 -9.53
N GLY A 187 -14.22 0.00 -9.94
CA GLY A 187 -13.88 -0.07 -11.37
C GLY A 187 -12.82 -1.08 -11.77
N GLY A 188 -12.63 -2.15 -10.98
CA GLY A 188 -11.72 -3.26 -11.31
C GLY A 188 -10.23 -2.96 -11.16
N LYS A 189 -9.85 -1.72 -10.87
CA LYS A 189 -8.44 -1.32 -10.81
C LYS A 189 -7.85 -1.58 -9.43
N SER A 190 -7.31 -2.78 -9.20
CA SER A 190 -6.72 -3.18 -7.90
C SER A 190 -5.54 -2.29 -7.48
N GLY A 191 -5.61 -1.80 -6.23
CA GLY A 191 -4.51 -1.08 -5.61
C GLY A 191 -3.33 -1.98 -5.25
N LEU A 192 -3.61 -3.25 -4.91
CA LEU A 192 -2.62 -4.28 -4.61
C LEU A 192 -1.85 -4.75 -5.84
N ARG A 193 -2.30 -4.35 -7.04
CA ARG A 193 -1.64 -4.65 -8.33
C ARG A 193 -1.13 -3.40 -9.04
N GLY A 194 -0.94 -2.30 -8.31
CA GLY A 194 -0.36 -1.08 -8.87
C GLY A 194 -1.28 -0.27 -9.80
N ARG A 195 -2.59 -0.50 -9.75
CA ARG A 195 -3.58 0.19 -10.62
C ARG A 195 -4.48 1.19 -9.88
N CYS A 196 -4.18 1.50 -8.61
CA CYS A 196 -4.98 2.42 -7.80
C CYS A 196 -5.24 3.77 -8.50
N VAL A 197 -6.51 4.11 -8.72
CA VAL A 197 -6.93 5.42 -9.28
C VAL A 197 -7.22 6.47 -8.20
N GLN A 198 -6.71 6.25 -7.00
CA GLN A 198 -6.78 7.19 -5.88
C GLN A 198 -8.21 7.68 -5.54
N PRO A 199 -9.21 6.79 -5.38
CA PRO A 199 -10.58 7.21 -5.11
C PRO A 199 -10.70 8.05 -3.82
N CYS A 200 -9.88 7.76 -2.81
CA CYS A 200 -9.82 8.53 -1.56
C CYS A 200 -9.43 10.01 -1.75
N ARG A 201 -8.91 10.40 -2.92
CA ARG A 201 -8.53 11.79 -3.24
C ARG A 201 -9.67 12.62 -3.85
N ARG A 202 -10.85 12.02 -4.08
CA ARG A 202 -12.02 12.71 -4.62
C ARG A 202 -12.71 13.58 -3.56
N VAL A 203 -13.57 14.50 -4.02
CA VAL A 203 -14.49 15.27 -3.18
C VAL A 203 -15.78 14.47 -2.97
N TYR A 204 -16.12 14.15 -1.74
CA TYR A 204 -17.31 13.38 -1.39
C TYR A 204 -18.39 14.28 -0.78
N ARG A 205 -19.63 13.79 -0.73
CA ARG A 205 -20.77 14.48 -0.14
C ARG A 205 -21.34 13.67 1.03
N GLN A 206 -21.56 14.33 2.17
CA GLN A 206 -22.44 13.86 3.23
C GLN A 206 -23.31 15.04 3.69
N LYS A 207 -22.92 15.75 4.76
CA LYS A 207 -23.56 17.01 5.15
C LYS A 207 -23.11 18.19 4.31
N LYS A 208 -21.83 18.17 3.94
CA LYS A 208 -21.16 19.13 3.06
C LYS A 208 -20.36 18.36 2.02
N ASN A 209 -19.88 19.06 1.00
CA ASN A 209 -18.88 18.51 0.09
C ASN A 209 -17.49 18.66 0.73
N GLY A 210 -16.61 17.68 0.57
CA GLY A 210 -15.26 17.76 1.11
C GLY A 210 -14.35 16.60 0.70
N SER A 211 -13.04 16.84 0.74
CA SER A 211 -12.02 15.82 0.44
C SER A 211 -11.74 14.93 1.68
N PHE A 212 -12.78 14.27 2.22
CA PHE A 212 -12.76 13.66 3.56
C PHE A 212 -11.76 12.52 3.76
N PHE A 213 -11.24 11.92 2.70
CA PHE A 213 -10.31 10.80 2.74
C PHE A 213 -8.92 11.15 2.15
N SER A 214 -8.68 12.42 1.84
CA SER A 214 -7.45 12.85 1.17
C SER A 214 -6.39 13.26 2.20
N CYS A 215 -5.45 12.37 2.49
CA CYS A 215 -4.39 12.61 3.47
C CYS A 215 -3.31 13.59 2.98
N ASP A 216 -2.82 14.46 3.85
CA ASP A 216 -1.55 15.17 3.64
C ASP A 216 -0.36 14.21 3.40
N ASP A 217 0.79 14.73 2.98
CA ASP A 217 1.99 13.91 2.79
C ASP A 217 2.66 13.67 4.17
N LEU A 218 3.24 12.50 4.40
CA LEU A 218 4.11 12.23 5.54
C LEU A 218 5.35 13.10 5.43
N SER A 219 5.77 13.71 6.54
CA SER A 219 7.07 14.37 6.64
C SER A 219 7.62 14.21 8.04
N LEU A 220 8.61 13.36 8.24
CA LEU A 220 9.26 13.23 9.54
C LEU A 220 10.35 14.27 9.79
N ASP A 221 10.61 15.20 8.86
CA ASP A 221 11.52 16.35 9.01
C ASP A 221 12.62 16.21 10.10
N VAL A 222 12.57 17.01 11.17
CA VAL A 222 13.49 16.92 12.31
C VAL A 222 13.13 15.79 13.28
N LEU A 223 11.92 15.22 13.18
CA LEU A 223 11.49 14.03 13.91
C LEU A 223 12.19 12.74 13.47
N VAL A 224 13.04 12.76 12.44
CA VAL A 224 13.94 11.64 12.15
C VAL A 224 15.01 11.45 13.23
N ARG A 225 15.30 12.46 14.06
CA ARG A 225 16.25 12.35 15.19
C ARG A 225 15.92 11.23 16.18
N PRO A 226 14.69 11.15 16.74
CA PRO A 226 14.34 10.02 17.59
C PRO A 226 14.24 8.70 16.83
N LEU A 227 13.92 8.71 15.52
CA LEU A 227 13.95 7.49 14.68
C LEU A 227 15.37 6.95 14.49
N HIS A 228 16.35 7.85 14.35
CA HIS A 228 17.77 7.49 14.19
C HIS A 228 18.26 6.59 15.32
N LYS A 229 17.79 6.84 16.55
CA LYS A 229 18.15 6.11 17.77
C LYS A 229 17.47 4.75 17.92
N VAL A 230 16.62 4.34 16.97
CA VAL A 230 15.91 3.05 17.05
C VAL A 230 16.77 1.98 16.39
N ASP A 231 17.19 0.99 17.19
CA ASP A 231 17.96 -0.15 16.70
C ASP A 231 17.23 -0.88 15.55
N ASN A 232 17.99 -1.57 14.70
CA ASN A 232 17.48 -2.36 13.57
C ASN A 232 16.69 -1.56 12.50
N VAL A 233 16.48 -0.24 12.64
CA VAL A 233 16.02 0.62 11.55
C VAL A 233 17.20 0.92 10.64
N VAL A 234 17.32 0.15 9.57
CA VAL A 234 18.48 0.18 8.65
C VAL A 234 18.24 1.04 7.41
N SER A 235 17.00 1.49 7.17
CA SER A 235 16.69 2.31 5.99
C SER A 235 15.55 3.29 6.22
N TRP A 236 15.76 4.51 5.72
CA TRP A 236 14.80 5.61 5.62
C TRP A 236 14.33 5.75 4.19
N LYS A 237 13.06 5.43 3.96
CA LYS A 237 12.46 5.40 2.64
C LYS A 237 11.68 6.66 2.32
N ILE A 238 11.93 7.21 1.14
CA ILE A 238 11.16 8.32 0.58
C ILE A 238 10.13 7.77 -0.43
N GLU A 239 8.86 8.12 -0.29
CA GLU A 239 7.80 7.71 -1.22
C GLU A 239 7.68 8.67 -2.42
N GLY A 240 7.61 8.13 -3.64
CA GLY A 240 7.66 8.96 -4.86
C GLY A 240 7.09 8.34 -6.13
N ARG A 241 6.01 7.54 -6.05
CA ARG A 241 5.39 6.80 -7.20
C ARG A 241 5.09 7.62 -8.47
N LYS A 242 5.06 8.96 -8.43
CA LYS A 242 4.88 9.86 -9.59
C LYS A 242 5.68 11.17 -9.44
N LYS A 243 6.87 11.11 -8.83
CA LYS A 243 7.66 12.30 -8.50
C LYS A 243 8.84 12.46 -9.46
N GLY A 244 9.01 13.68 -9.97
CA GLY A 244 10.08 14.05 -10.89
C GLY A 244 11.44 14.25 -10.20
N PRO A 245 12.51 14.49 -10.98
CA PRO A 245 13.88 14.60 -10.48
C PRO A 245 14.05 15.69 -9.42
N HIS A 246 13.34 16.82 -9.56
CA HIS A 246 13.39 17.91 -8.58
C HIS A 246 12.98 17.45 -7.17
N TYR A 247 11.86 16.73 -7.05
CA TYR A 247 11.40 16.17 -5.79
C TYR A 247 12.43 15.22 -5.19
N VAL A 248 12.93 14.30 -6.02
CA VAL A 248 13.87 13.26 -5.58
C VAL A 248 15.15 13.89 -5.05
N TYR A 249 15.73 14.83 -5.79
CA TYR A 249 16.97 15.50 -5.37
C TYR A 249 16.80 16.22 -4.03
N HIS A 250 15.77 17.06 -3.91
CA HIS A 250 15.57 17.88 -2.71
C HIS A 250 15.24 17.05 -1.48
N THR A 251 14.41 16.01 -1.61
CA THR A 251 14.06 15.15 -0.48
C THR A 251 15.24 14.30 -0.05
N VAL A 252 15.95 13.65 -0.97
CA VAL A 252 17.15 12.85 -0.66
C VAL A 252 18.20 13.72 0.03
N LYS A 253 18.53 14.88 -0.55
CA LYS A 253 19.57 15.76 0.00
C LYS A 253 19.18 16.28 1.39
N ALA A 254 17.93 16.65 1.60
CA ALA A 254 17.47 17.10 2.90
C ALA A 254 17.60 16.01 3.98
N TYR A 255 17.16 14.79 3.68
CA TYR A 255 17.23 13.71 4.67
C TYR A 255 18.64 13.17 4.88
N GLN A 256 19.51 13.22 3.86
CA GLN A 256 20.95 13.01 4.05
C GLN A 256 21.51 14.01 5.08
N LEU A 257 21.24 15.31 4.91
CA LEU A 257 21.70 16.34 5.85
C LEU A 257 21.15 16.13 7.26
N LEU A 258 19.87 15.76 7.38
CA LEU A 258 19.25 15.48 8.68
C LEU A 258 19.81 14.22 9.35
N ARG A 259 20.23 13.22 8.57
CA ARG A 259 20.87 12.00 9.07
C ARG A 259 22.31 12.27 9.52
N ASP A 260 23.10 12.89 8.66
CA ASP A 260 24.56 12.97 8.78
C ASP A 260 25.02 14.16 9.65
N ALA A 261 24.27 15.26 9.61
CA ALA A 261 24.59 16.51 10.31
C ALA A 261 23.37 17.10 11.02
N GLY A 262 22.42 16.25 11.40
CA GLY A 262 21.15 16.67 12.00
C GLY A 262 21.31 17.48 13.27
N ASP A 263 22.42 17.35 14.02
CA ASP A 263 22.72 18.09 15.24
C ASP A 263 23.05 19.57 15.01
N ASP A 264 23.61 19.92 13.84
CA ASP A 264 23.94 21.28 13.44
C ASP A 264 22.65 22.09 13.12
N PRO A 265 22.38 23.22 13.80
CA PRO A 265 21.24 24.10 13.50
C PRO A 265 21.23 24.66 12.07
N GLY A 266 22.39 25.00 11.51
CA GLY A 266 22.54 25.51 10.15
C GLY A 266 22.20 24.45 9.10
N GLN A 267 22.72 23.23 9.26
CA GLN A 267 22.40 22.12 8.36
C GLN A 267 20.92 21.73 8.42
N ARG A 268 20.32 21.74 9.62
CA ARG A 268 18.88 21.56 9.78
C ARG A 268 18.07 22.60 9.02
N LYS A 269 18.44 23.88 9.11
CA LYS A 269 17.75 24.95 8.39
C LYS A 269 17.81 24.71 6.88
N ILE A 270 18.99 24.38 6.34
CA ILE A 270 19.16 24.05 4.92
C ILE A 270 18.28 22.86 4.52
N ALA A 271 18.25 21.79 5.32
CA ALA A 271 17.42 20.63 5.05
C ALA A 271 15.91 20.98 5.01
N LEU A 272 15.44 21.81 5.94
CA LEU A 272 14.05 22.27 5.96
C LEU A 272 13.71 23.13 4.73
N ASP A 273 14.63 24.00 4.30
CA ASP A 273 14.46 24.81 3.09
C ASP A 273 14.39 23.91 1.84
N LEU A 274 15.20 22.85 1.77
CA LEU A 274 15.12 21.83 0.72
C LEU A 274 13.80 21.05 0.75
N LEU A 275 13.31 20.62 1.92
CA LEU A 275 12.01 19.95 2.04
C LEU A 275 10.86 20.84 1.61
N ALA A 276 10.91 22.14 1.92
CA ALA A 276 9.92 23.10 1.45
C ALA A 276 9.86 23.17 -0.09
N MET A 277 10.98 22.86 -0.76
CA MET A 277 11.10 22.77 -2.22
C MET A 277 10.66 21.42 -2.80
N ALA A 278 10.22 20.45 -2.00
CA ALA A 278 9.70 19.19 -2.55
C ALA A 278 8.41 19.37 -3.37
N LEU A 279 7.68 20.48 -3.25
CA LEU A 279 6.42 20.75 -3.99
C LEU A 279 5.37 19.63 -3.80
N GLY A 280 5.39 18.97 -2.64
CA GLY A 280 4.41 17.97 -2.21
C GLY A 280 3.06 18.59 -1.81
N ARG A 281 2.20 17.78 -1.19
CA ARG A 281 1.11 18.30 -0.35
C ARG A 281 1.71 18.89 0.93
N PRO A 282 0.91 19.59 1.76
CA PRO A 282 1.34 19.89 3.12
C PRO A 282 1.85 18.63 3.84
N GLY A 283 2.86 18.81 4.69
CA GLY A 283 3.41 17.75 5.50
C GLY A 283 2.59 17.53 6.77
N SER A 284 2.47 16.27 7.19
CA SER A 284 1.91 15.85 8.47
C SER A 284 2.84 14.83 9.14
N HIS A 285 2.90 14.89 10.46
CA HIS A 285 3.59 13.89 11.29
C HIS A 285 2.74 12.64 11.53
N TYR A 286 1.49 12.67 11.06
CA TYR A 286 0.49 11.63 11.26
C TYR A 286 0.47 11.11 12.72
N ASN A 287 0.61 9.80 12.91
CA ASN A 287 0.64 9.14 14.21
C ASN A 287 2.06 8.89 14.72
N PHE A 288 3.10 9.41 14.04
CA PHE A 288 4.49 9.09 14.39
C PHE A 288 4.79 9.38 15.87
N LEU A 289 4.33 10.51 16.40
CA LEU A 289 4.36 10.80 17.84
C LEU A 289 3.04 10.36 18.50
N GLY A 290 3.02 9.20 19.14
CA GLY A 290 1.79 8.63 19.73
C GLY A 290 1.12 9.52 20.78
N HIS A 291 1.89 10.33 21.52
CA HIS A 291 1.38 11.29 22.51
C HIS A 291 0.87 12.60 21.89
N ARG A 292 1.17 12.87 20.61
CA ARG A 292 0.75 14.07 19.88
C ARG A 292 0.36 13.72 18.43
N PRO A 293 -0.69 12.91 18.24
CA PRO A 293 -1.11 12.50 16.91
C PRO A 293 -1.64 13.72 16.13
N THR A 294 -1.36 13.74 14.83
CA THR A 294 -1.88 14.72 13.87
C THR A 294 -2.76 13.97 12.88
N ASN A 295 -4.05 14.29 12.78
CA ASN A 295 -4.90 13.70 11.76
C ASN A 295 -4.50 14.28 10.39
N PRO A 296 -4.01 13.48 9.42
CA PRO A 296 -3.61 13.98 8.10
C PRO A 296 -4.81 14.29 7.21
N LEU A 297 -6.04 14.02 7.66
CA LEU A 297 -7.28 14.44 7.02
C LEU A 297 -7.59 15.86 7.46
N VAL A 298 -7.21 16.85 6.65
CA VAL A 298 -7.49 18.26 6.93
C VAL A 298 -8.82 18.66 6.30
N ASP A 299 -9.62 19.46 7.01
CA ASP A 299 -10.88 20.02 6.52
C ASP A 299 -10.60 21.02 5.39
N ARG A 300 -10.55 20.49 4.17
CA ARG A 300 -10.38 21.28 2.95
C ARG A 300 -11.34 20.75 1.90
N GLU A 301 -12.04 21.68 1.26
CA GLU A 301 -12.83 21.35 0.08
C GLU A 301 -11.95 20.75 -1.02
N GLN A 302 -10.71 21.25 -1.15
CA GLN A 302 -9.78 20.88 -2.22
C GLN A 302 -8.39 20.58 -1.69
N THR A 303 -7.80 19.50 -2.20
CA THR A 303 -6.45 19.03 -1.85
C THR A 303 -5.61 18.88 -3.11
N GLY A 304 -4.31 19.14 -3.03
CA GLY A 304 -3.42 19.01 -4.18
C GLY A 304 -1.97 19.33 -3.84
N SER A 305 -1.03 18.80 -4.62
CA SER A 305 0.40 19.09 -4.49
C SER A 305 0.78 20.45 -5.10
N GLY A 306 1.95 20.94 -4.73
CA GLY A 306 2.55 22.14 -5.30
C GLY A 306 2.49 23.34 -4.38
N ARG A 307 3.41 24.28 -4.59
CA ARG A 307 3.53 25.51 -3.82
C ARG A 307 2.65 26.59 -4.43
N LEU A 308 1.82 27.24 -3.62
CA LEU A 308 0.99 28.36 -4.08
C LEU A 308 1.87 29.54 -4.49
N VAL A 309 1.93 29.84 -5.79
CA VAL A 309 2.74 30.93 -6.34
C VAL A 309 1.91 32.13 -6.76
N ALA A 310 0.62 31.98 -7.08
CA ALA A 310 -0.24 33.11 -7.41
C ALA A 310 -1.72 32.78 -7.21
N LYS A 311 -2.57 33.81 -7.34
CA LYS A 311 -3.99 33.66 -7.67
C LYS A 311 -4.24 34.36 -9.00
N VAL A 312 -5.10 33.81 -9.84
CA VAL A 312 -5.51 34.43 -11.10
C VAL A 312 -6.16 35.78 -10.82
N GLN A 313 -5.78 36.79 -11.60
CA GLN A 313 -6.28 38.15 -11.56
C GLN A 313 -6.86 38.52 -12.92
N GLY A 314 -7.74 39.52 -12.94
CA GLY A 314 -8.47 39.91 -14.15
C GLY A 314 -9.62 38.96 -14.48
N GLY A 315 -10.59 39.47 -15.24
CA GLY A 315 -11.72 38.70 -15.79
C GLY A 315 -11.36 38.12 -17.15
N ARG A 316 -11.94 38.66 -18.23
CA ARG A 316 -11.66 38.24 -19.62
C ARG A 316 -10.18 38.33 -20.03
N LYS A 317 -9.42 39.26 -19.43
CA LYS A 317 -7.96 39.38 -19.58
C LYS A 317 -7.26 38.76 -18.37
N ALA A 318 -7.41 37.44 -18.20
CA ALA A 318 -6.87 36.73 -17.05
C ALA A 318 -5.33 36.78 -17.06
N TYR A 319 -4.71 37.06 -15.91
CA TYR A 319 -3.26 37.08 -15.73
C TYR A 319 -2.89 36.57 -14.33
N LEU A 320 -1.61 36.32 -14.09
CA LEU A 320 -1.08 36.08 -12.75
C LEU A 320 0.10 36.99 -12.44
N VAL A 321 0.33 37.20 -11.15
CA VAL A 321 1.50 37.88 -10.60
C VAL A 321 2.12 36.93 -9.57
N PRO A 322 3.30 36.33 -9.84
CA PRO A 322 3.84 35.29 -8.99
C PRO A 322 4.54 35.87 -7.76
N ARG A 323 4.37 35.20 -6.63
CA ARG A 323 4.97 35.53 -5.33
C ARG A 323 6.46 35.22 -5.26
N GLU A 324 6.95 34.43 -6.21
CA GLU A 324 8.35 34.09 -6.42
C GLU A 324 8.68 34.12 -7.92
N ALA A 325 9.97 34.12 -8.26
CA ALA A 325 10.38 34.04 -9.67
C ALA A 325 10.02 32.67 -10.27
N LEU A 326 9.55 32.68 -11.52
CA LEU A 326 9.27 31.47 -12.29
C LEU A 326 10.33 31.33 -13.38
N GLN A 327 10.85 30.12 -13.55
CA GLN A 327 11.93 29.82 -14.47
C GLN A 327 11.39 29.20 -15.76
N ASN A 328 12.09 29.41 -16.87
CA ASN A 328 11.80 28.70 -18.11
C ASN A 328 11.84 27.18 -17.87
N GLY A 329 10.76 26.48 -18.23
CA GLY A 329 10.59 25.05 -18.02
C GLY A 329 9.78 24.67 -16.78
N ASP A 330 9.55 25.60 -15.84
CA ASP A 330 8.68 25.35 -14.69
C ASP A 330 7.27 24.92 -15.12
N LEU A 331 6.65 24.07 -14.32
CA LEU A 331 5.31 23.58 -14.55
C LEU A 331 4.37 24.11 -13.47
N LEU A 332 3.36 24.86 -13.89
CA LEU A 332 2.30 25.36 -13.05
C LEU A 332 1.04 24.52 -13.18
N ARG A 333 0.31 24.37 -12.08
CA ARG A 333 -1.07 23.89 -12.05
C ARG A 333 -1.99 25.06 -11.74
N VAL A 334 -2.93 25.33 -12.63
CA VAL A 334 -3.98 26.34 -12.43
C VAL A 334 -5.24 25.62 -11.93
N GLY A 335 -5.73 26.01 -10.76
CA GLY A 335 -6.88 25.38 -10.10
C GLY A 335 -6.57 23.99 -9.54
N TYR A 336 -7.63 23.28 -9.14
CA TYR A 336 -7.55 21.94 -8.58
C TYR A 336 -8.12 20.89 -9.54
N GLU A 337 -7.59 19.68 -9.46
CA GLU A 337 -8.09 18.56 -10.27
C GLU A 337 -9.60 18.36 -10.06
N GLY A 338 -10.34 18.19 -11.17
CA GLY A 338 -11.80 18.09 -11.16
C GLY A 338 -12.56 19.40 -11.32
N GLN A 339 -11.88 20.56 -11.30
CA GLN A 339 -12.48 21.84 -11.68
C GLN A 339 -12.50 22.02 -13.20
N ALA A 340 -13.54 22.67 -13.73
CA ALA A 340 -13.72 22.85 -15.18
C ALA A 340 -12.57 23.62 -15.87
N SER A 341 -11.89 24.52 -15.16
CA SER A 341 -10.77 25.33 -15.68
C SER A 341 -9.39 24.80 -15.32
N HIS A 342 -9.32 23.61 -14.71
CA HIS A 342 -8.07 23.00 -14.30
C HIS A 342 -7.18 22.70 -15.50
N GLN A 343 -5.92 23.14 -15.44
CA GLN A 343 -4.93 22.82 -16.47
C GLN A 343 -3.49 22.99 -15.98
N MET A 344 -2.57 22.38 -16.73
CA MET A 344 -1.12 22.49 -16.54
C MET A 344 -0.55 23.52 -17.51
N VAL A 345 0.29 24.44 -17.02
CA VAL A 345 0.89 25.52 -17.81
C VAL A 345 2.41 25.44 -17.67
N LYS A 346 3.09 25.22 -18.80
CA LYS A 346 4.56 25.24 -18.85
C LYS A 346 5.07 26.67 -19.07
N ILE A 347 5.99 27.11 -18.24
CA ILE A 347 6.66 28.41 -18.37
C ILE A 347 7.67 28.35 -19.51
N ARG A 348 7.60 29.32 -20.43
CA ARG A 348 8.46 29.38 -21.64
C ARG A 348 9.55 30.45 -21.60
N ARG A 349 9.50 31.33 -20.60
CA ARG A 349 10.47 32.41 -20.37
C ARG A 349 10.50 32.71 -18.88
N ASN A 350 11.62 33.24 -18.39
CA ASN A 350 11.74 33.63 -16.98
C ASN A 350 10.76 34.77 -16.67
N ILE A 351 10.13 34.71 -15.50
CA ILE A 351 9.19 35.71 -15.01
C ILE A 351 9.67 36.12 -13.61
N PRO A 352 10.05 37.38 -13.39
CA PRO A 352 10.52 37.82 -12.09
C PRO A 352 9.41 37.77 -11.05
N LYS A 353 9.78 37.73 -9.77
CA LYS A 353 8.84 37.93 -8.66
C LYS A 353 8.08 39.25 -8.89
N ALA A 354 6.77 39.23 -8.67
CA ALA A 354 5.87 40.35 -8.95
C ALA A 354 5.74 40.75 -10.44
N GLY A 355 6.33 39.99 -11.37
CA GLY A 355 6.13 40.18 -12.82
C GLY A 355 4.74 39.74 -13.27
N ARG A 356 4.25 40.28 -14.38
CA ARG A 356 2.92 39.92 -14.93
C ARG A 356 3.05 38.81 -16.00
N MET A 357 2.25 37.76 -15.86
CA MET A 357 2.09 36.71 -16.86
C MET A 357 0.66 36.67 -17.36
N ASP A 358 0.46 36.86 -18.67
CA ASP A 358 -0.86 36.73 -19.27
C ASP A 358 -1.30 35.26 -19.37
N LEU A 359 -2.56 35.00 -19.03
CA LEU A 359 -3.22 33.70 -19.11
C LEU A 359 -4.40 33.72 -20.09
N SER A 360 -4.62 34.83 -20.80
CA SER A 360 -5.75 34.98 -21.73
C SER A 360 -5.74 33.99 -22.90
N HIS A 361 -4.56 33.44 -23.22
CA HIS A 361 -4.35 32.44 -24.27
C HIS A 361 -4.71 30.99 -23.85
N LEU A 362 -5.06 30.75 -22.59
CA LEU A 362 -5.40 29.42 -22.10
C LEU A 362 -6.74 28.95 -22.69
N LYS A 363 -6.81 27.67 -23.09
CA LYS A 363 -8.00 27.06 -23.70
C LYS A 363 -9.23 27.16 -22.80
N LEU A 364 -9.02 26.98 -21.49
CA LEU A 364 -10.06 27.08 -20.47
C LEU A 364 -9.71 28.27 -19.59
N LEU A 365 -10.43 29.38 -19.73
CA LEU A 365 -10.09 30.60 -18.99
C LEU A 365 -10.39 30.40 -17.49
N PRO A 366 -9.39 30.50 -16.60
CA PRO A 366 -9.61 30.35 -15.17
C PRO A 366 -10.35 31.58 -14.61
N ALA A 367 -11.24 31.34 -13.63
CA ALA A 367 -11.94 32.42 -12.95
C ALA A 367 -10.99 33.25 -12.08
N GLN A 368 -11.32 34.52 -11.85
CA GLN A 368 -10.58 35.36 -10.91
C GLN A 368 -10.52 34.70 -9.53
N GLY A 369 -9.35 34.76 -8.89
CA GLY A 369 -9.11 34.14 -7.58
C GLY A 369 -8.68 32.68 -7.64
N THR A 370 -8.75 32.02 -8.82
CA THR A 370 -8.29 30.63 -8.99
C THR A 370 -6.82 30.50 -8.54
N PRO A 371 -6.48 29.58 -7.63
CA PRO A 371 -5.10 29.43 -7.16
C PRO A 371 -4.21 28.82 -8.24
N VAL A 372 -2.95 29.25 -8.28
CA VAL A 372 -1.92 28.74 -9.19
C VAL A 372 -0.74 28.21 -8.39
N PHE A 373 -0.36 26.96 -8.66
CA PHE A 373 0.66 26.23 -7.91
C PHE A 373 1.86 25.90 -8.79
N LEU A 374 3.08 26.08 -8.29
CA LEU A 374 4.27 25.49 -8.87
C LEU A 374 4.34 24.02 -8.45
N VAL A 375 4.35 23.10 -9.41
CA VAL A 375 4.30 21.66 -9.17
C VAL A 375 5.52 20.91 -9.66
N ASP A 376 6.29 21.51 -10.56
CA ASP A 376 7.62 21.03 -10.97
C ASP A 376 8.51 22.23 -11.29
N ARG A 377 9.76 22.19 -10.83
CA ARG A 377 10.76 23.23 -11.06
C ARG A 377 11.93 22.66 -11.83
N ARG A 378 12.29 23.33 -12.93
CA ARG A 378 13.46 22.96 -13.75
C ARG A 378 14.69 23.69 -13.24
N ASP A 379 15.27 23.15 -12.18
CA ASP A 379 16.52 23.66 -11.63
C ASP A 379 17.69 23.40 -12.60
N ARG A 380 18.34 24.48 -13.06
CA ARG A 380 19.45 24.41 -14.01
C ARG A 380 20.68 23.71 -13.43
N GLN A 381 20.97 23.88 -12.15
CA GLN A 381 22.10 23.19 -11.51
C GLN A 381 21.85 21.69 -11.44
N LEU A 382 20.63 21.30 -11.04
CA LEU A 382 20.22 19.89 -11.07
C LEU A 382 20.32 19.30 -12.48
N GLN A 383 19.89 20.05 -13.50
CA GLN A 383 19.98 19.59 -14.88
C GLN A 383 21.44 19.34 -15.31
N ILE A 384 22.37 20.23 -14.94
CA ILE A 384 23.81 20.05 -15.20
C ILE A 384 24.33 18.77 -14.54
N LEU A 385 23.98 18.51 -13.27
CA LEU A 385 24.39 17.31 -12.56
C LEU A 385 23.83 16.04 -13.23
N VAL A 386 22.54 16.05 -13.58
CA VAL A 386 21.86 14.92 -14.24
C VAL A 386 22.46 14.67 -15.62
N ASP A 387 22.71 15.70 -16.41
CA ASP A 387 23.29 15.56 -17.75
C ASP A 387 24.73 15.04 -17.67
N GLY A 388 25.52 15.51 -16.68
CA GLY A 388 26.87 15.01 -16.44
C GLY A 388 26.90 13.52 -16.06
N LEU A 389 25.94 13.04 -15.26
CA LEU A 389 25.80 11.61 -14.97
C LEU A 389 25.29 10.82 -16.18
N ARG A 390 24.36 11.40 -16.95
CA ARG A 390 23.81 10.76 -18.15
C ARG A 390 24.89 10.47 -19.19
N GLN A 391 25.85 11.37 -19.37
CA GLN A 391 26.97 11.18 -20.28
C GLN A 391 27.88 10.00 -19.90
N LYS A 392 27.84 9.55 -18.64
CA LYS A 392 28.59 8.38 -18.16
C LYS A 392 27.86 7.05 -18.39
N LEU A 393 26.61 7.08 -18.88
CA LEU A 393 25.86 5.86 -19.13
C LEU A 393 26.50 5.08 -20.29
N GLN A 394 26.82 3.83 -20.01
CA GLN A 394 27.33 2.91 -21.02
C GLN A 394 26.17 2.30 -21.82
N PRO A 395 26.37 1.95 -23.10
CA PRO A 395 25.38 1.20 -23.87
C PRO A 395 25.00 -0.11 -23.17
N SER A 396 23.73 -0.47 -23.26
CA SER A 396 23.26 -1.76 -22.74
C SER A 396 23.62 -2.89 -23.70
N ALA A 397 23.97 -4.05 -23.15
CA ALA A 397 24.16 -5.26 -23.91
C ALA A 397 22.80 -5.89 -24.29
N SER A 398 22.82 -6.77 -25.30
CA SER A 398 21.62 -7.51 -25.69
C SER A 398 21.16 -8.43 -24.56
N LEU A 399 19.89 -8.31 -24.17
CA LEU A 399 19.32 -9.14 -23.12
C LEU A 399 18.96 -10.52 -23.65
N ARG A 400 19.42 -11.57 -22.96
CA ARG A 400 19.05 -12.94 -23.31
C ARG A 400 17.62 -13.27 -22.83
N PRO A 401 16.84 -14.03 -23.62
CA PRO A 401 15.55 -14.52 -23.16
C PRO A 401 15.69 -15.45 -21.96
N SER A 402 14.58 -15.75 -21.29
CA SER A 402 14.49 -16.71 -20.20
C SER A 402 13.46 -17.78 -20.54
N SER A 403 13.81 -19.04 -20.32
CA SER A 403 12.92 -20.19 -20.41
C SER A 403 12.40 -20.64 -19.04
N PHE A 404 12.62 -19.86 -17.97
CA PHE A 404 12.23 -20.24 -16.62
C PHE A 404 10.73 -20.55 -16.52
N VAL A 405 10.42 -21.67 -15.87
CA VAL A 405 9.06 -22.10 -15.52
C VAL A 405 9.08 -22.50 -14.05
N PRO A 406 8.25 -21.87 -13.20
CA PRO A 406 8.21 -22.21 -11.79
C PRO A 406 7.63 -23.61 -11.57
N THR A 407 8.22 -24.35 -10.64
CA THR A 407 7.64 -25.61 -10.16
C THR A 407 6.48 -25.31 -9.22
N LEU A 408 5.28 -25.72 -9.62
CA LEU A 408 4.07 -25.58 -8.80
C LEU A 408 3.99 -26.67 -7.72
N PRO A 409 3.33 -26.39 -6.57
CA PRO A 409 3.13 -27.41 -5.54
C PRO A 409 2.18 -28.51 -6.03
N ARG A 410 2.22 -29.65 -5.36
CA ARG A 410 1.25 -30.72 -5.59
C ARG A 410 -0.11 -30.31 -5.03
N ALA A 411 -1.13 -30.31 -5.87
CA ALA A 411 -2.50 -30.09 -5.42
C ALA A 411 -3.00 -31.22 -4.51
N VAL A 412 -3.75 -30.88 -3.48
CA VAL A 412 -4.36 -31.85 -2.56
C VAL A 412 -5.83 -32.03 -2.93
N LYS A 413 -6.24 -33.27 -3.22
CA LYS A 413 -7.66 -33.60 -3.40
C LYS A 413 -8.38 -33.47 -2.06
N LEU A 414 -9.40 -32.61 -2.03
CA LEU A 414 -10.19 -32.42 -0.83
C LEU A 414 -10.96 -33.69 -0.46
N ARG A 415 -10.95 -34.02 0.82
CA ARG A 415 -11.80 -35.06 1.41
C ARG A 415 -12.91 -34.38 2.18
N GLY A 416 -14.16 -34.52 1.72
CA GLY A 416 -15.34 -33.96 2.38
C GLY A 416 -16.26 -33.16 1.46
N LYS A 417 -17.46 -32.83 1.95
CA LYS A 417 -18.41 -31.97 1.23
C LYS A 417 -18.04 -30.50 1.43
N MET A 418 -18.37 -29.66 0.44
CA MET A 418 -18.33 -28.21 0.56
C MET A 418 -19.18 -27.78 1.78
N ARG A 419 -18.66 -26.82 2.55
CA ARG A 419 -19.36 -26.24 3.70
C ARG A 419 -19.69 -24.78 3.47
N GLU A 420 -20.84 -24.37 3.97
CA GLU A 420 -21.19 -22.96 4.03
C GLU A 420 -20.80 -22.36 5.38
N MET A 421 -20.40 -21.10 5.40
CA MET A 421 -20.06 -20.37 6.63
C MET A 421 -20.73 -19.00 6.66
N ASP A 422 -21.35 -18.69 7.79
CA ASP A 422 -21.93 -17.37 8.06
C ASP A 422 -21.06 -16.64 9.09
N VAL A 423 -20.46 -15.51 8.67
CA VAL A 423 -19.56 -14.70 9.50
C VAL A 423 -20.29 -13.47 10.01
N TRP A 424 -20.40 -13.38 11.34
CA TRP A 424 -21.18 -12.36 12.01
C TRP A 424 -20.30 -11.32 12.72
N ARG A 425 -20.82 -10.11 12.88
CA ARG A 425 -20.37 -9.17 13.93
C ARG A 425 -21.06 -9.45 15.26
N ILE A 426 -22.32 -9.84 15.21
CA ILE A 426 -23.17 -10.16 16.35
C ILE A 426 -23.91 -11.45 15.98
N LEU A 427 -23.78 -12.49 16.79
CA LEU A 427 -24.49 -13.74 16.55
C LEU A 427 -26.02 -13.52 16.62
N PRO A 428 -26.80 -14.13 15.72
CA PRO A 428 -28.25 -14.12 15.83
C PRO A 428 -28.71 -14.91 17.07
N SER A 429 -29.93 -14.62 17.54
CA SER A 429 -30.53 -15.28 18.70
C SER A 429 -30.78 -16.78 18.48
N ARG A 430 -30.98 -17.20 17.22
CA ARG A 430 -31.09 -18.60 16.80
C ARG A 430 -30.07 -18.87 15.71
N LEU A 431 -29.24 -19.88 15.93
CA LEU A 431 -28.27 -20.34 14.95
C LEU A 431 -28.87 -21.49 14.15
N GLY A 432 -28.74 -21.42 12.83
CA GLY A 432 -29.06 -22.54 11.96
C GLY A 432 -28.05 -23.68 12.11
N ASN A 433 -28.47 -24.89 11.75
CA ASN A 433 -27.59 -26.08 11.73
C ASN A 433 -26.99 -26.36 10.34
N GLN A 434 -27.35 -25.58 9.32
CA GLN A 434 -26.97 -25.82 7.93
C GLN A 434 -25.61 -25.23 7.55
N SER A 435 -25.07 -24.31 8.35
CA SER A 435 -23.79 -23.63 8.09
C SER A 435 -22.90 -23.58 9.33
N GLU A 436 -21.60 -23.56 9.08
CA GLU A 436 -20.59 -23.24 10.09
C GLU A 436 -20.80 -21.80 10.56
N GLN A 437 -20.72 -21.59 11.87
CA GLN A 437 -20.91 -20.27 12.46
C GLN A 437 -19.56 -19.62 12.74
N ALA A 438 -19.40 -18.37 12.32
CA ALA A 438 -18.19 -17.61 12.50
C ALA A 438 -18.47 -16.24 13.12
N LEU A 439 -17.55 -15.75 13.95
CA LEU A 439 -17.68 -14.46 14.62
C LEU A 439 -16.36 -13.68 14.49
N TRP A 440 -16.46 -12.40 14.12
CA TRP A 440 -15.34 -11.49 14.25
C TRP A 440 -14.94 -11.36 15.72
N LEU A 441 -13.69 -11.74 16.02
CA LEU A 441 -13.14 -11.70 17.36
C LEU A 441 -12.89 -10.25 17.77
N THR A 442 -13.34 -9.91 18.97
CA THR A 442 -12.99 -8.68 19.71
C THR A 442 -12.73 -9.07 21.17
N PRO A 443 -11.76 -8.45 21.86
CA PRO A 443 -11.46 -8.78 23.25
C PRO A 443 -12.70 -8.73 24.16
N GLY A 444 -12.99 -9.84 24.86
CA GLY A 444 -14.12 -9.94 25.79
C GLY A 444 -15.43 -10.43 25.17
N VAL A 445 -15.44 -10.81 23.88
CA VAL A 445 -16.61 -11.37 23.19
C VAL A 445 -17.08 -12.69 23.80
N GLU A 446 -16.20 -13.46 24.44
CA GLU A 446 -16.52 -14.74 25.08
C GLU A 446 -17.62 -14.64 26.14
N ARG A 447 -17.80 -13.46 26.73
CA ARG A 447 -18.86 -13.19 27.72
C ARG A 447 -20.26 -13.13 27.10
N LYS A 448 -20.34 -12.94 25.79
CA LYS A 448 -21.60 -12.80 25.03
C LYS A 448 -21.97 -14.06 24.26
N VAL A 449 -21.15 -15.11 24.33
CA VAL A 449 -21.32 -16.33 23.54
C VAL A 449 -21.59 -17.51 24.47
N SER A 450 -22.68 -18.24 24.22
CA SER A 450 -23.04 -19.44 24.97
C SER A 450 -21.98 -20.53 24.87
N LYS A 451 -21.68 -21.20 26.00
CA LYS A 451 -20.74 -22.34 26.08
C LYS A 451 -21.08 -23.47 25.10
N HIS A 452 -22.37 -23.69 24.79
CA HIS A 452 -22.82 -24.75 23.89
C HIS A 452 -22.37 -24.53 22.44
N VAL A 453 -22.28 -23.27 22.01
CA VAL A 453 -21.90 -22.91 20.64
C VAL A 453 -20.41 -22.60 20.53
N PHE A 454 -19.80 -22.10 21.61
CA PHE A 454 -18.43 -21.57 21.66
C PHE A 454 -17.38 -22.46 20.99
N LYS A 455 -17.41 -23.78 21.23
CA LYS A 455 -16.45 -24.74 20.67
C LYS A 455 -16.59 -24.98 19.16
N ARG A 456 -17.76 -24.67 18.60
CA ARG A 456 -18.11 -24.86 17.17
C ARG A 456 -17.90 -23.58 16.35
N ILE A 457 -17.62 -22.45 16.98
CA ILE A 457 -17.44 -21.17 16.30
C ILE A 457 -16.05 -21.07 15.68
N TRP A 458 -16.01 -20.54 14.46
CA TRP A 458 -14.79 -20.03 13.83
C TRP A 458 -14.53 -18.58 14.25
N TRP A 459 -13.35 -18.32 14.79
CA TRP A 459 -13.00 -17.00 15.30
C TRP A 459 -12.15 -16.23 14.30
N TRP A 460 -12.72 -15.15 13.74
CA TRP A 460 -12.06 -14.33 12.72
C TRP A 460 -11.31 -13.18 13.37
N LEU A 461 -9.98 -13.18 13.29
CA LEU A 461 -9.16 -12.08 13.80
C LEU A 461 -9.33 -10.83 12.92
N PRO A 462 -9.19 -9.62 13.47
CA PRO A 462 -9.23 -8.40 12.66
C PRO A 462 -8.09 -8.39 11.63
N PRO A 463 -8.22 -7.64 10.53
CA PRO A 463 -7.23 -7.60 9.46
C PRO A 463 -5.93 -6.90 9.82
N VAL A 464 -5.91 -6.19 10.96
CA VAL A 464 -4.76 -5.48 11.51
C VAL A 464 -4.83 -5.61 13.02
N ILE A 465 -3.70 -5.90 13.65
CA ILE A 465 -3.48 -5.81 15.09
C ILE A 465 -2.26 -4.92 15.27
N TRP A 466 -2.39 -3.83 16.03
CA TRP A 466 -1.29 -2.89 16.23
C TRP A 466 -0.29 -3.43 17.27
N PRO A 467 1.02 -3.09 17.17
CA PRO A 467 2.04 -3.59 18.12
C PRO A 467 1.74 -3.34 19.59
N GLU A 468 1.15 -2.19 19.89
CA GLU A 468 0.73 -1.80 21.24
C GLU A 468 -0.39 -2.70 21.80
N GLU A 469 -1.21 -3.29 20.92
CA GLU A 469 -2.34 -4.13 21.30
C GLU A 469 -1.97 -5.62 21.42
N GLU A 470 -0.79 -6.03 20.94
CA GLU A 470 -0.41 -7.46 20.86
C GLU A 470 -0.55 -8.18 22.20
N LYS A 471 -0.24 -7.52 23.33
CA LYS A 471 -0.39 -8.11 24.67
C LYS A 471 -1.85 -8.42 25.01
N ILE A 472 -2.76 -7.51 24.66
CA ILE A 472 -4.21 -7.68 24.88
C ILE A 472 -4.72 -8.82 24.00
N TRP A 473 -4.32 -8.87 22.73
CA TRP A 473 -4.71 -9.93 21.80
C TRP A 473 -4.17 -11.30 22.20
N ALA A 474 -2.90 -11.39 22.62
CA ALA A 474 -2.32 -12.63 23.13
C ALA A 474 -3.08 -13.15 24.36
N GLY A 475 -3.42 -12.27 25.31
CA GLY A 475 -4.24 -12.62 26.48
C GLY A 475 -5.65 -13.08 26.10
N CYS A 476 -6.30 -12.36 25.17
CA CYS A 476 -7.60 -12.74 24.63
C CYS A 476 -7.55 -14.13 24.00
N LEU A 477 -6.63 -14.39 23.06
CA LEU A 477 -6.51 -15.67 22.37
C LEU A 477 -6.19 -16.81 23.33
N ALA A 478 -5.30 -16.60 24.31
CA ALA A 478 -5.02 -17.59 25.35
C ALA A 478 -6.28 -17.95 26.14
N ASN A 479 -7.11 -16.95 26.49
CA ASN A 479 -8.38 -17.17 27.16
C ASN A 479 -9.39 -17.92 26.27
N MET A 480 -9.52 -17.52 25.00
CA MET A 480 -10.40 -18.19 24.03
C MET A 480 -10.04 -19.67 23.88
N ILE A 481 -8.75 -19.98 23.70
CA ILE A 481 -8.24 -21.35 23.58
C ILE A 481 -8.51 -22.13 24.87
N ARG A 482 -8.28 -21.53 26.04
CA ARG A 482 -8.61 -22.17 27.33
C ARG A 482 -10.09 -22.51 27.46
N LEU A 483 -10.99 -21.67 26.94
CA LEU A 483 -12.44 -21.90 26.93
C LEU A 483 -12.91 -22.89 25.86
N GLY A 484 -12.00 -23.39 25.01
CA GLY A 484 -12.27 -24.45 24.03
C GLY A 484 -12.38 -23.97 22.58
N ALA A 485 -12.04 -22.71 22.28
CA ALA A 485 -11.91 -22.27 20.89
C ALA A 485 -10.75 -22.99 20.20
N ARG A 486 -10.97 -23.52 18.99
CA ARG A 486 -9.97 -24.29 18.24
C ARG A 486 -9.83 -23.88 16.78
N GLN A 487 -10.80 -23.16 16.23
CA GLN A 487 -10.88 -22.84 14.80
C GLN A 487 -10.74 -21.33 14.62
N PHE A 488 -9.71 -20.88 13.89
CA PHE A 488 -9.40 -19.47 13.73
C PHE A 488 -9.13 -19.12 12.27
N VAL A 489 -9.61 -17.94 11.87
CA VAL A 489 -9.28 -17.31 10.57
C VAL A 489 -8.42 -16.08 10.84
N LEU A 490 -7.21 -16.08 10.29
CA LEU A 490 -6.21 -15.05 10.51
C LEU A 490 -6.15 -14.14 9.29
N ASN A 491 -6.49 -12.88 9.43
CA ASN A 491 -6.58 -11.93 8.31
C ASN A 491 -5.25 -11.23 7.98
N ALA A 492 -4.15 -11.70 8.57
CA ALA A 492 -2.79 -11.47 8.12
C ALA A 492 -1.93 -12.71 8.44
N PRO A 493 -1.02 -13.17 7.56
CA PRO A 493 -0.21 -14.38 7.81
C PRO A 493 0.60 -14.28 9.11
N TRP A 494 1.07 -13.08 9.43
CA TRP A 494 1.92 -12.75 10.58
C TRP A 494 1.23 -12.93 11.94
N GLN A 495 -0.11 -12.95 11.96
CA GLN A 495 -0.89 -13.23 13.18
C GLN A 495 -0.65 -14.65 13.71
N LYS A 496 -0.07 -15.53 12.89
CA LYS A 496 0.40 -16.85 13.30
C LYS A 496 1.35 -16.80 14.50
N GLY A 497 2.11 -15.71 14.65
CA GLY A 497 2.98 -15.46 15.79
C GLY A 497 2.27 -15.36 17.14
N LEU A 498 0.95 -15.11 17.17
CA LEU A 498 0.15 -15.09 18.40
C LEU A 498 -0.24 -16.50 18.89
N PHE A 499 0.03 -17.54 18.10
CA PHE A 499 -0.38 -18.92 18.41
C PHE A 499 0.82 -19.77 18.79
N ASP A 500 0.69 -20.43 19.95
CA ASP A 500 1.63 -21.43 20.45
C ASP A 500 1.48 -22.74 19.66
N ALA A 501 2.59 -23.22 19.09
CA ALA A 501 2.64 -24.46 18.32
C ALA A 501 2.29 -25.70 19.16
N ALA A 502 2.45 -25.66 20.49
CA ALA A 502 2.13 -26.78 21.37
C ALA A 502 0.61 -26.96 21.59
N LYS A 503 -0.22 -25.98 21.25
CA LYS A 503 -1.68 -26.02 21.45
C LYS A 503 -2.38 -26.23 20.11
N PRO A 504 -2.97 -27.42 19.86
CA PRO A 504 -3.53 -27.74 18.55
C PRO A 504 -4.72 -26.81 18.23
N CYS A 505 -4.55 -25.95 17.22
CA CYS A 505 -5.59 -25.11 16.64
C CYS A 505 -5.61 -25.30 15.12
N THR A 506 -6.81 -25.23 14.54
CA THR A 506 -6.99 -25.14 13.10
C THR A 506 -6.92 -23.67 12.70
N LEU A 507 -5.88 -23.32 11.94
CA LEU A 507 -5.63 -21.95 11.48
C LEU A 507 -5.85 -21.88 9.97
N TRP A 508 -6.74 -20.99 9.55
CA TRP A 508 -6.96 -20.66 8.14
C TRP A 508 -6.47 -19.25 7.85
N ALA A 509 -5.80 -19.06 6.71
CA ALA A 509 -5.50 -17.73 6.21
C ALA A 509 -6.80 -17.08 5.74
N GLY A 510 -7.11 -15.88 6.21
CA GLY A 510 -8.34 -15.15 5.90
C GLY A 510 -8.27 -14.42 4.55
N PRO A 511 -9.40 -13.92 4.05
CA PRO A 511 -9.48 -13.30 2.72
C PRO A 511 -8.63 -12.02 2.60
N MET A 512 -8.26 -11.40 3.73
CA MET A 512 -7.41 -10.21 3.78
C MET A 512 -5.91 -10.53 3.74
N CYS A 513 -5.53 -11.82 3.77
CA CYS A 513 -4.18 -12.26 3.42
C CYS A 513 -3.90 -12.11 1.91
N ASN A 514 -4.93 -11.83 1.11
CA ASN A 514 -4.84 -11.54 -0.32
C ASN A 514 -4.18 -12.66 -1.15
N VAL A 515 -4.45 -13.93 -0.85
CA VAL A 515 -3.81 -15.04 -1.56
C VAL A 515 -4.41 -15.21 -2.95
N ALA A 516 -3.56 -15.33 -3.98
CA ALA A 516 -4.00 -15.29 -5.38
C ALA A 516 -3.40 -16.38 -6.29
N ASN A 517 -2.48 -17.22 -5.79
CA ASN A 517 -1.77 -18.19 -6.62
C ASN A 517 -1.28 -19.40 -5.79
N PRO A 518 -0.98 -20.55 -6.43
CA PRO A 518 -0.62 -21.79 -5.73
C PRO A 518 0.73 -21.72 -4.98
N LEU A 519 1.69 -20.91 -5.43
CA LEU A 519 2.97 -20.77 -4.72
C LEU A 519 2.81 -20.01 -3.41
N ALA A 520 1.97 -18.96 -3.38
CA ALA A 520 1.61 -18.27 -2.15
C ALA A 520 0.89 -19.19 -1.16
N LEU A 521 -0.01 -20.05 -1.66
CA LEU A 521 -0.67 -21.09 -0.85
C LEU A 521 0.35 -22.09 -0.26
N ASN A 522 1.38 -22.45 -1.03
CA ASN A 522 2.43 -23.35 -0.53
C ASN A 522 3.28 -22.73 0.57
N GLU A 523 3.56 -21.42 0.52
CA GLU A 523 4.23 -20.74 1.64
C GLU A 523 3.33 -20.71 2.89
N LEU A 524 2.00 -20.58 2.74
CA LEU A 524 1.08 -20.73 3.88
C LEU A 524 1.08 -22.15 4.48
N VAL A 525 1.24 -23.20 3.66
CA VAL A 525 1.46 -24.58 4.16
C VAL A 525 2.71 -24.63 5.04
N ARG A 526 3.82 -24.03 4.58
CA ARG A 526 5.09 -23.99 5.33
C ARG A 526 4.96 -23.23 6.65
N MET A 527 4.09 -22.22 6.71
CA MET A 527 3.74 -21.48 7.93
C MET A 527 2.77 -22.24 8.86
N GLY A 528 2.30 -23.43 8.46
CA GLY A 528 1.42 -24.29 9.26
C GLY A 528 -0.08 -23.99 9.14
N PHE A 529 -0.50 -23.23 8.12
CA PHE A 529 -1.93 -23.06 7.83
C PHE A 529 -2.54 -24.36 7.29
N GLN A 530 -3.81 -24.61 7.65
CA GLN A 530 -4.56 -25.81 7.26
C GLN A 530 -5.64 -25.53 6.21
N GLY A 531 -5.80 -24.27 5.82
CA GLY A 531 -6.68 -23.81 4.75
C GLY A 531 -6.49 -22.32 4.49
N ALA A 532 -7.05 -21.82 3.40
CA ALA A 532 -6.89 -20.43 3.02
C ALA A 532 -8.12 -19.89 2.29
N PHE A 533 -8.50 -18.67 2.60
CA PHE A 533 -9.41 -17.89 1.79
C PHE A 533 -8.65 -17.17 0.69
N ILE A 534 -9.18 -17.23 -0.52
CA ILE A 534 -8.61 -16.50 -1.66
C ILE A 534 -8.92 -15.00 -1.58
N SER A 535 -8.14 -14.20 -2.30
CA SER A 535 -8.40 -12.76 -2.45
C SER A 535 -9.75 -12.51 -3.12
N ALA A 536 -10.52 -11.56 -2.58
CA ALA A 536 -11.79 -11.12 -3.16
C ALA A 536 -11.62 -10.31 -4.45
N GLU A 537 -10.39 -9.93 -4.82
CA GLU A 537 -10.12 -9.18 -6.06
C GLU A 537 -9.90 -10.07 -7.30
N LEU A 538 -9.92 -11.41 -7.16
CA LEU A 538 -9.74 -12.33 -8.28
C LEU A 538 -10.91 -12.29 -9.28
N ASP A 539 -10.62 -12.61 -10.54
CA ASP A 539 -11.62 -12.80 -11.60
C ASP A 539 -12.09 -14.27 -11.67
N ALA A 540 -13.12 -14.54 -12.48
CA ALA A 540 -13.72 -15.87 -12.58
C ALA A 540 -12.72 -16.97 -13.00
N GLU A 541 -11.80 -16.67 -13.92
CA GLU A 541 -10.80 -17.63 -14.40
C GLU A 541 -9.91 -18.11 -13.25
N ASN A 542 -9.34 -17.16 -12.50
CA ASN A 542 -8.47 -17.49 -11.36
C ASN A 542 -9.25 -18.13 -10.22
N ILE A 543 -10.48 -17.68 -9.96
CA ILE A 543 -11.35 -18.28 -8.93
C ILE A 543 -11.61 -19.75 -9.23
N LEU A 544 -11.88 -20.12 -10.48
CA LEU A 544 -12.27 -21.49 -10.84
C LEU A 544 -11.07 -22.42 -11.02
N GLU A 545 -9.91 -21.90 -11.43
CA GLU A 545 -8.69 -22.71 -11.61
C GLU A 545 -8.00 -23.05 -10.28
N LEU A 546 -7.90 -22.07 -9.37
CA LEU A 546 -7.01 -22.13 -8.21
C LEU A 546 -7.23 -23.34 -7.28
N PRO A 547 -8.46 -23.81 -7.00
CA PRO A 547 -8.65 -25.00 -6.15
C PRO A 547 -7.99 -26.25 -6.74
N GLY A 548 -7.97 -26.41 -8.06
CA GLY A 548 -7.33 -27.53 -8.75
C GLY A 548 -5.80 -27.55 -8.65
N LEU A 549 -5.20 -26.42 -8.26
CA LEU A 549 -3.76 -26.24 -8.10
C LEU A 549 -3.33 -26.10 -6.63
N SER A 550 -4.30 -26.06 -5.71
CA SER A 550 -4.06 -25.67 -4.33
C SER A 550 -3.49 -26.84 -3.49
N PRO A 551 -2.43 -26.60 -2.71
CA PRO A 551 -1.99 -27.55 -1.68
C PRO A 551 -2.85 -27.47 -0.40
N LEU A 552 -3.82 -26.55 -0.34
CA LEU A 552 -4.70 -26.30 0.81
C LEU A 552 -6.19 -26.37 0.45
N PRO A 553 -7.06 -26.75 1.39
CA PRO A 553 -8.48 -26.42 1.30
C PRO A 553 -8.71 -24.92 1.13
N LEU A 554 -9.52 -24.56 0.13
CA LEU A 554 -9.82 -23.16 -0.18
C LEU A 554 -11.20 -22.73 0.28
N GLY A 555 -11.25 -21.52 0.83
CA GLY A 555 -12.46 -20.77 1.11
C GLY A 555 -12.62 -19.58 0.17
N ILE A 556 -13.86 -19.13 -0.03
CA ILE A 556 -14.17 -17.89 -0.76
C ILE A 556 -15.27 -17.11 -0.03
N VAL A 557 -15.10 -15.79 0.07
CA VAL A 557 -16.21 -14.90 0.44
C VAL A 557 -17.05 -14.67 -0.81
N ALA A 558 -18.25 -15.24 -0.85
CA ALA A 558 -19.12 -15.19 -2.02
C ALA A 558 -20.29 -14.21 -1.87
N LYS A 559 -20.63 -13.79 -0.65
CA LYS A 559 -21.75 -12.85 -0.43
C LYS A 559 -21.51 -11.94 0.77
N GLY A 560 -22.04 -10.72 0.71
CA GLY A 560 -22.10 -9.78 1.84
C GLY A 560 -21.27 -8.51 1.64
N LEU A 561 -21.16 -7.70 2.69
CA LEU A 561 -20.43 -6.44 2.66
C LEU A 561 -18.93 -6.66 2.94
N TYR A 562 -18.16 -6.82 1.86
CA TYR A 562 -16.71 -6.75 1.94
C TYR A 562 -16.27 -5.29 2.03
N PRO A 563 -15.39 -4.89 2.98
CA PRO A 563 -15.04 -3.49 3.16
C PRO A 563 -14.23 -2.96 1.95
N LEU A 564 -14.45 -1.69 1.61
CA LEU A 564 -13.61 -0.96 0.65
C LEU A 564 -12.18 -0.80 1.20
N CYS A 565 -12.07 -0.54 2.50
CA CYS A 565 -10.80 -0.51 3.22
C CYS A 565 -11.00 -0.50 4.74
N VAL A 566 -9.89 -0.64 5.47
CA VAL A 566 -9.78 -0.25 6.88
C VAL A 566 -8.78 0.90 7.05
N SER A 567 -8.98 1.77 8.04
CA SER A 567 -8.09 2.88 8.39
C SER A 567 -7.93 3.02 9.91
N ARG A 568 -6.83 3.64 10.36
CA ARG A 568 -6.62 4.00 11.79
C ARG A 568 -7.23 5.37 12.14
N ILE A 569 -7.67 6.11 11.13
CA ILE A 569 -8.21 7.48 11.24
C ILE A 569 -9.54 7.62 10.52
N PHE A 570 -10.29 8.61 10.97
CA PHE A 570 -11.55 9.04 10.39
C PHE A 570 -11.63 10.57 10.41
N SER A 571 -12.33 11.15 9.44
CA SER A 571 -12.54 12.61 9.40
C SER A 571 -13.58 13.02 10.42
N SER A 572 -13.29 14.07 11.21
CA SER A 572 -14.25 14.67 12.15
C SER A 572 -15.48 15.29 11.46
N GLU A 573 -15.37 15.56 10.16
CA GLU A 573 -16.46 16.12 9.33
C GLU A 573 -17.50 15.09 8.92
N LEU A 574 -17.15 13.80 9.03
CA LEU A 574 -18.04 12.71 8.70
C LEU A 574 -18.75 12.18 9.95
N ARG A 575 -20.01 11.79 9.76
CA ARG A 575 -20.76 10.98 10.73
C ARG A 575 -20.62 9.51 10.40
N GLU A 576 -20.26 8.74 11.42
CA GLU A 576 -20.27 7.30 11.39
C GLU A 576 -21.69 6.76 11.16
N GLY A 577 -21.83 5.66 10.42
CA GLY A 577 -23.12 5.02 10.17
C GLY A 577 -24.08 5.80 9.27
N GLU A 578 -23.61 6.87 8.61
CA GLU A 578 -24.38 7.63 7.62
C GLU A 578 -23.76 7.47 6.22
N SER A 579 -24.60 7.54 5.19
CA SER A 579 -24.16 7.40 3.79
C SER A 579 -23.27 8.56 3.34
N ILE A 580 -22.24 8.24 2.57
CA ILE A 580 -21.27 9.14 1.96
C ILE A 580 -21.33 8.88 0.46
N GLN A 581 -21.49 9.93 -0.34
CA GLN A 581 -21.64 9.82 -1.79
C GLN A 581 -20.41 10.34 -2.53
N SER A 582 -19.96 9.58 -3.52
CA SER A 582 -18.90 9.96 -4.46
C SER A 582 -19.44 10.86 -5.59
N PRO A 583 -18.58 11.64 -6.28
CA PRO A 583 -18.97 12.42 -7.47
C PRO A 583 -19.60 11.60 -8.59
N LYS A 584 -19.34 10.30 -8.64
CA LYS A 584 -19.91 9.39 -9.65
C LYS A 584 -21.15 8.63 -9.16
N GLY A 585 -21.73 9.03 -8.01
CA GLY A 585 -22.99 8.50 -7.49
C GLY A 585 -22.87 7.21 -6.67
N GLU A 586 -21.67 6.66 -6.50
CA GLU A 586 -21.43 5.52 -5.62
C GLU A 586 -21.59 5.93 -4.16
N THR A 587 -22.17 5.06 -3.35
CA THR A 587 -22.42 5.27 -1.92
C THR A 587 -21.53 4.37 -1.07
N MET A 588 -21.22 4.82 0.14
CA MET A 588 -20.44 4.08 1.14
C MET A 588 -20.75 4.62 2.54
N TRP A 589 -20.32 3.91 3.57
CA TRP A 589 -20.48 4.34 4.96
C TRP A 589 -19.30 3.81 5.77
N THR A 590 -19.04 4.40 6.93
CA THR A 590 -17.95 3.96 7.82
C THR A 590 -18.48 3.61 9.19
N ARG A 591 -17.88 2.59 9.81
CA ARG A 591 -18.11 2.21 11.22
C ARG A 591 -16.81 1.87 11.91
N LYS A 592 -16.71 2.22 13.19
CA LYS A 592 -15.57 1.90 14.05
C LYS A 592 -15.78 0.54 14.71
N TYR A 593 -14.78 -0.32 14.60
CA TYR A 593 -14.65 -1.57 15.35
C TYR A 593 -13.28 -1.57 16.00
N ASP A 594 -13.25 -1.58 17.33
CA ASP A 594 -12.03 -1.46 18.13
C ASP A 594 -11.21 -0.21 17.69
N GLN A 595 -9.95 -0.37 17.29
CA GLN A 595 -9.11 0.71 16.78
C GLN A 595 -9.22 0.97 15.27
N LEU A 596 -10.07 0.23 14.55
CA LEU A 596 -10.17 0.30 13.10
C LEU A 596 -11.47 0.97 12.65
N PHE A 597 -11.37 1.88 11.70
CA PHE A 597 -12.51 2.36 10.93
C PHE A 597 -12.65 1.53 9.67
N TRP A 598 -13.81 0.90 9.50
CA TRP A 598 -14.15 0.07 8.35
C TRP A 598 -15.06 0.86 7.43
N THR A 599 -14.61 1.12 6.21
CA THR A 599 -15.43 1.79 5.19
C THR A 599 -16.06 0.73 4.30
N PHE A 600 -17.37 0.63 4.31
CA PHE A 600 -18.16 -0.33 3.54
C PHE A 600 -18.81 0.33 2.32
N PRO A 601 -18.96 -0.43 1.23
CA PRO A 601 -19.70 0.02 0.06
C PRO A 601 -21.20 0.09 0.33
N GLY A 602 -21.92 0.86 -0.48
CA GLY A 602 -23.37 0.92 -0.49
C GLY A 602 -24.05 -0.22 -1.24
N TRP A 603 -23.33 -1.30 -1.57
CA TRP A 603 -23.86 -2.53 -2.17
C TRP A 603 -22.92 -3.70 -1.83
N GLY A 604 -23.48 -4.90 -1.64
CA GLY A 604 -22.71 -6.09 -1.25
C GLY A 604 -22.25 -6.92 -2.44
N LEU A 605 -21.14 -7.65 -2.26
CA LEU A 605 -20.76 -8.74 -3.15
C LEU A 605 -21.87 -9.81 -3.13
N ASP A 606 -22.22 -10.37 -4.28
CA ASP A 606 -23.13 -11.51 -4.38
C ASP A 606 -22.76 -12.39 -5.58
N LEU A 607 -22.13 -13.54 -5.32
CA LEU A 607 -21.81 -14.59 -6.29
C LEU A 607 -22.76 -15.79 -6.16
N SER A 608 -23.95 -15.62 -5.57
CA SER A 608 -24.90 -16.74 -5.36
C SER A 608 -25.29 -17.42 -6.68
N SER A 609 -25.36 -16.68 -7.78
CA SER A 609 -25.63 -17.25 -9.11
C SER A 609 -24.52 -18.17 -9.63
N GLN A 610 -23.34 -18.16 -9.01
CA GLN A 610 -22.16 -18.94 -9.40
C GLN A 610 -21.86 -20.07 -8.40
N TRP A 611 -22.74 -20.33 -7.43
CA TRP A 611 -22.50 -21.28 -6.33
C TRP A 611 -22.13 -22.67 -6.84
N ASP A 612 -22.88 -23.21 -7.81
CA ASP A 612 -22.63 -24.52 -8.38
C ASP A 612 -21.25 -24.61 -9.05
N ARG A 613 -20.82 -23.53 -9.73
CA ARG A 613 -19.49 -23.45 -10.35
C ARG A 613 -18.40 -23.43 -9.29
N LEU A 614 -18.60 -22.75 -8.16
CA LEU A 614 -17.67 -22.75 -7.04
C LEU A 614 -17.57 -24.14 -6.40
N VAL A 615 -18.70 -24.84 -6.24
CA VAL A 615 -18.72 -26.23 -5.75
C VAL A 615 -17.97 -27.15 -6.71
N GLN A 616 -18.26 -27.06 -8.01
CA GLN A 616 -17.60 -27.86 -9.05
C GLN A 616 -16.10 -27.57 -9.15
N ALA A 617 -15.69 -26.31 -8.97
CA ALA A 617 -14.27 -25.94 -8.93
C ALA A 617 -13.54 -26.59 -7.75
N GLY A 618 -14.25 -26.96 -6.68
CA GLY A 618 -13.67 -27.64 -5.53
C GLY A 618 -13.39 -26.72 -4.34
N TYR A 619 -14.18 -25.67 -4.12
CA TYR A 619 -14.09 -24.91 -2.87
C TYR A 619 -14.54 -25.74 -1.67
N ALA A 620 -13.72 -25.76 -0.62
CA ALA A 620 -14.04 -26.43 0.64
C ALA A 620 -15.01 -25.61 1.49
N MET A 621 -15.01 -24.28 1.33
CA MET A 621 -15.82 -23.37 2.10
C MET A 621 -16.34 -22.19 1.27
N ILE A 622 -17.64 -21.96 1.31
CA ILE A 622 -18.25 -20.76 0.71
C ILE A 622 -18.87 -19.90 1.81
N THR A 623 -18.50 -18.63 1.86
CA THR A 623 -18.73 -17.77 3.03
C THR A 623 -19.59 -16.56 2.72
N ARG A 624 -20.47 -16.23 3.67
CA ARG A 624 -21.33 -15.04 3.68
C ARG A 624 -20.96 -14.12 4.84
N LEU A 625 -20.76 -12.84 4.55
CA LEU A 625 -20.49 -11.82 5.55
C LEU A 625 -21.78 -11.10 5.96
N HIS A 626 -22.10 -11.16 7.25
CA HIS A 626 -23.24 -10.49 7.87
C HIS A 626 -22.79 -9.28 8.66
N GLU A 627 -22.74 -8.14 7.98
CA GLU A 627 -22.38 -6.85 8.53
C GLU A 627 -23.65 -6.04 8.84
N PRO A 628 -23.87 -5.59 10.10
CA PRO A 628 -25.09 -4.86 10.46
C PRO A 628 -25.14 -3.50 9.76
N VAL A 629 -26.11 -3.31 8.87
CA VAL A 629 -26.29 -2.04 8.15
C VAL A 629 -26.95 -1.01 9.09
N PRO A 630 -26.39 0.20 9.26
CA PRO A 630 -27.04 1.27 10.00
C PRO A 630 -28.40 1.64 9.40
N SER A 631 -29.37 2.04 10.23
CA SER A 631 -30.73 2.42 9.77
C SER A 631 -30.76 3.59 8.78
N LYS A 632 -29.74 4.46 8.81
CA LYS A 632 -29.57 5.60 7.89
C LYS A 632 -28.84 5.25 6.59
N VAL A 633 -28.54 3.97 6.35
CA VAL A 633 -27.85 3.50 5.15
C VAL A 633 -28.78 2.62 4.35
N THR A 634 -29.01 3.01 3.09
CA THR A 634 -29.73 2.17 2.12
C THR A 634 -28.71 1.49 1.21
N LEU A 635 -28.77 0.15 1.15
CA LEU A 635 -27.99 -0.61 0.18
C LEU A 635 -28.69 -0.60 -1.17
N LYS A 636 -27.90 -0.49 -2.24
CA LYS A 636 -28.35 -0.63 -3.63
C LYS A 636 -28.07 -2.05 -4.11
N GLU A 637 -28.86 -2.53 -5.05
CA GLU A 637 -28.50 -3.71 -5.83
C GLU A 637 -27.46 -3.32 -6.89
N ARG A 638 -26.42 -4.15 -7.05
CA ARG A 638 -25.42 -3.96 -8.10
C ARG A 638 -25.86 -4.71 -9.36
N PRO A 639 -25.85 -4.09 -10.55
CA PRO A 639 -26.25 -4.74 -11.80
C PRO A 639 -25.23 -5.76 -12.35
N GLY A 640 -24.25 -6.22 -11.55
CA GLY A 640 -23.21 -7.13 -12.01
C GLY A 640 -22.33 -7.66 -10.88
N LEU A 641 -21.47 -8.62 -11.21
CA LEU A 641 -20.62 -9.32 -10.26
C LEU A 641 -19.28 -8.57 -10.07
N TRP A 642 -18.87 -8.34 -8.83
CA TRP A 642 -17.59 -7.66 -8.56
C TRP A 642 -16.41 -8.53 -9.04
N ASN A 643 -15.62 -8.00 -9.97
CA ASN A 643 -14.44 -8.61 -10.59
C ASN A 643 -14.65 -9.93 -11.37
N TRP A 644 -15.74 -10.65 -11.15
CA TRP A 644 -16.02 -11.93 -11.81
C TRP A 644 -15.97 -11.85 -13.34
N ASP A 645 -16.73 -10.93 -13.93
CA ASP A 645 -16.82 -10.75 -15.40
C ASP A 645 -15.73 -9.82 -15.95
N LEU A 646 -14.94 -9.22 -15.06
CA LEU A 646 -13.90 -8.30 -15.43
C LEU A 646 -12.68 -9.09 -15.92
N ARG A 647 -12.58 -9.29 -17.23
CA ARG A 647 -11.32 -9.63 -17.91
C ARG A 647 -10.39 -8.43 -17.87
N LEU A 648 -9.88 -8.09 -16.69
CA LEU A 648 -8.97 -6.95 -16.53
C LEU A 648 -7.61 -7.30 -17.13
N LEU A 649 -7.39 -6.80 -18.36
CA LEU A 649 -6.12 -6.64 -19.08
C LEU A 649 -4.96 -6.30 -18.14
#